data_AF-A0A6A4SI73-F1
#
_entry.id   AF-A0A6A4SI73-F1
#
_cell.length_a   1.000
_cell.length_b   1.000
_cell.length_c   1.000
_cell.angle_alpha   90.00
_cell.angle_beta   90.00
_cell.angle_gamma   90.00
#
_symmetry.space_group_name_H-M   'P 1'
#
loop_
_entity.id
_entity.type
_entity.pdbx_description
1 polymer ?
#
loop_
_entity_poly.entity_id
_entity_poly.type
_entity_poly.pdbx_seq_one_letter_code
_entity_poly.pdbx_strand_id
1 'polypeptide(L)'
;MGGLQKKKYERGSVTNYITRNKARKKLRLSLPDFRRLCILKGIYPHEPKHKKKVNKGSTAPRTFYLIKDIRFLLHEPIVGKFRDYKVFVRKLKKAYGKTEWSAVERLRENKPTYKLDHIIKERYPSFIDALRDIDDALCMCFLFSTFARTGKCHVQTIQLCRRLTVEWMNYVVAARALRKVFISIKGIYYQAEVMGQLITWLVPYQFSHDHPTDVDYRVMATFTELYTTLLGFINFRLYHSLNLLYPPKLDSKAECELKEENEEDYALNSECYLEKLSALSASLARMVSSAEEEEAQLDQFPVEGEDMEKLEAREREQKEQEAQKKLFDGLKFFLNREVPRESLAFVIRCFGGEVSWDKSVCIGSTYEVTEETITHHIVDRPNASTQYINRYYIQPQWVYDCINAKIVLPVEDYFLGVTLPPHLSPFVEEKEGDYMPPEKVKIMALQRGEKPAQEQEDEEEEDEDEDEEEEEDDNDDEEEDEEEDEEESEEKNLKKMEKQRSQGKSLQVKVTPGKMKVENPERLEQEEKAEEKRLAIMMMKKKEKYLYDKIMFGKKRKIREANKLTAKRKAHDDAEKANKKKTRKVPVPYSCAHRPSQLHPKPTANDSHQTHGQTCTAKVDVMFMKTHKTASSTFLNILFRFGEKHRLKFAFPDSRNDFFYPSLFERSQVKDYRSGMCFNIMCNHMRFNAPEVAKLLPMDTSYITILRDPAELFESSFHYFGRLVPFTWRIPGDDKLTEFLRDPLYYFDPEGFNSFYLKNLLFFDFGQDNTLELDDARVEEGIKSITDRFQLVMLVEYFEESLILLKDALCWEMDDLLFFKLNARKGSTVSKLTPELRARALEWNAIDWKLYQHFNQTFWKKVDAYGKRRMAQEVAELRRRNAEMASICIEGGHAVEPGSIQETAMQPWQPIGEKSIMGYNLKKNVDKAHQKLCRKMLMPELQYLTELGVNLWITKLWGHVRDIINWNIFLRSDRGNIDVKVAETLAPRRWRTDPDDDGTGCGRRCGRVALSGDVARGVRNDVLQIDESCPEC
;
A
#
# COMPACT_ATOMS: atom_id res chain seq x y z
N MET A 1 -1.77 -70.35 27.53
CA MET A 1 -0.68 -69.86 26.66
C MET A 1 -0.36 -68.40 27.01
N GLY A 2 0.80 -68.11 27.60
CA GLY A 2 1.21 -66.74 27.93
C GLY A 2 1.95 -66.07 26.77
N GLY A 3 1.33 -65.08 26.12
CA GLY A 3 2.02 -64.28 25.11
C GLY A 3 3.01 -63.29 25.77
N LEU A 4 4.25 -63.23 25.26
CA LEU A 4 5.30 -62.32 25.74
C LEU A 4 4.78 -60.88 25.92
N GLN A 5 5.18 -60.23 27.02
CA GLN A 5 4.79 -58.84 27.31
C GLN A 5 5.23 -57.92 26.17
N LYS A 6 4.25 -57.29 25.50
CA LYS A 6 4.47 -56.41 24.35
C LYS A 6 5.09 -55.10 24.84
N LYS A 7 6.27 -54.74 24.34
CA LYS A 7 6.99 -53.53 24.74
C LYS A 7 6.16 -52.27 24.50
N LYS A 8 6.25 -51.31 25.42
CA LYS A 8 5.54 -50.02 25.33
C LYS A 8 5.96 -49.29 24.03
N TYR A 9 4.99 -48.67 23.37
CA TYR A 9 5.14 -47.91 22.12
C TYR A 9 5.41 -48.72 20.83
N GLU A 10 5.29 -50.06 20.84
CA GLU A 10 5.46 -50.91 19.63
C GLU A 10 4.14 -51.31 18.94
N ARG A 11 2.97 -50.91 19.47
CA ARG A 11 1.63 -51.12 18.87
C ARG A 11 0.69 -49.94 19.17
N GLY A 12 -0.46 -49.91 18.49
CA GLY A 12 -1.48 -48.87 18.63
C GLY A 12 -1.15 -47.63 17.79
N SER A 13 -1.81 -46.49 18.04
CA SER A 13 -1.65 -45.27 17.22
C SER A 13 -0.20 -44.82 17.02
N VAL A 14 0.70 -45.14 17.95
CA VAL A 14 2.14 -44.86 17.87
C VAL A 14 2.82 -45.46 16.63
N THR A 15 2.34 -46.58 16.10
CA THR A 15 2.91 -47.20 14.87
C THR A 15 2.40 -46.55 13.59
N ASN A 16 1.43 -45.63 13.67
CA ASN A 16 0.83 -45.02 12.48
C ASN A 16 1.53 -43.70 12.10
N TYR A 17 2.22 -43.05 13.03
CA TYR A 17 2.81 -41.72 12.86
C TYR A 17 4.35 -41.72 12.97
N ILE A 18 5.00 -40.84 12.22
CA ILE A 18 6.44 -40.60 12.25
C ILE A 18 6.74 -39.09 12.30
N THR A 19 7.61 -38.68 13.23
CA THR A 19 8.03 -37.28 13.34
C THR A 19 8.85 -36.84 12.12
N ARG A 20 8.69 -35.58 11.68
CA ARG A 20 9.41 -34.97 10.54
C ARG A 20 10.90 -35.33 10.48
N ASN A 21 11.62 -35.22 11.60
CA ASN A 21 13.06 -35.51 11.68
C ASN A 21 13.41 -36.99 11.45
N LYS A 22 12.52 -37.93 11.78
CA LYS A 22 12.68 -39.36 11.48
C LYS A 22 12.32 -39.66 10.03
N ALA A 23 11.26 -39.06 9.49
CA ALA A 23 10.88 -39.20 8.08
C ALA A 23 12.03 -38.75 7.14
N ARG A 24 12.57 -37.55 7.38
CA ARG A 24 13.74 -37.01 6.67
C ARG A 24 14.95 -37.96 6.72
N LYS A 25 15.28 -38.49 7.91
CA LYS A 25 16.38 -39.47 8.07
C LYS A 25 16.11 -40.78 7.31
N LYS A 26 14.87 -41.27 7.26
CA LYS A 26 14.49 -42.50 6.55
C LYS A 26 14.61 -42.37 5.03
N LEU A 27 14.17 -41.24 4.46
CA LEU A 27 14.25 -40.94 3.02
C LEU A 27 15.68 -40.56 2.56
N ARG A 28 16.58 -40.24 3.50
CA ARG A 28 17.95 -39.73 3.27
C ARG A 28 17.97 -38.40 2.48
N LEU A 29 16.99 -37.53 2.71
CA LEU A 29 16.85 -36.21 2.07
C LEU A 29 17.26 -35.06 2.99
N SER A 30 17.49 -33.87 2.43
CA SER A 30 17.63 -32.61 3.17
C SER A 30 16.26 -32.11 3.65
N LEU A 31 16.22 -31.05 4.46
CA LEU A 31 14.93 -30.48 4.89
C LEU A 31 14.19 -29.76 3.73
N PRO A 32 14.86 -28.94 2.88
CA PRO A 32 14.26 -28.43 1.65
C PRO A 32 13.73 -29.50 0.70
N ASP A 33 14.53 -30.50 0.30
CA ASP A 33 14.02 -31.53 -0.64
C ASP A 33 12.93 -32.41 -0.04
N PHE A 34 12.92 -32.62 1.29
CA PHE A 34 11.80 -33.28 1.97
C PHE A 34 10.52 -32.43 1.91
N ARG A 35 10.60 -31.11 2.14
CA ARG A 35 9.45 -30.19 1.97
C ARG A 35 8.93 -30.22 0.53
N ARG A 36 9.81 -30.06 -0.46
CA ARG A 36 9.46 -30.09 -1.90
C ARG A 36 8.77 -31.41 -2.27
N LEU A 37 9.31 -32.55 -1.84
CA LEU A 37 8.71 -33.86 -2.12
C LEU A 37 7.32 -34.03 -1.50
N CYS A 38 7.11 -33.55 -0.27
CA CYS A 38 5.81 -33.54 0.38
C CYS A 38 4.79 -32.65 -0.34
N ILE A 39 5.20 -31.46 -0.82
CA ILE A 39 4.35 -30.55 -1.59
C ILE A 39 3.94 -31.21 -2.92
N LEU A 40 4.91 -31.68 -3.70
CA LEU A 40 4.67 -32.31 -5.01
C LEU A 40 3.69 -33.49 -4.92
N LYS A 41 3.86 -34.40 -3.94
CA LYS A 41 2.97 -35.57 -3.76
C LYS A 41 1.75 -35.32 -2.84
N GLY A 42 1.47 -34.07 -2.42
CA GLY A 42 0.30 -33.74 -1.60
C GLY A 42 0.27 -34.37 -0.19
N ILE A 43 1.44 -34.52 0.46
CA ILE A 43 1.57 -35.21 1.76
C ILE A 43 1.68 -34.18 2.90
N TYR A 44 0.57 -33.99 3.60
CA TYR A 44 0.40 -33.03 4.68
C TYR A 44 0.84 -33.58 6.06
N PRO A 45 1.20 -32.70 7.02
CA PRO A 45 1.37 -33.10 8.41
C PRO A 45 0.02 -33.42 9.05
N HIS A 46 -0.02 -34.43 9.94
CA HIS A 46 -1.24 -34.84 10.64
C HIS A 46 -1.13 -34.69 12.15
N GLU A 47 -2.21 -34.22 12.77
CA GLU A 47 -2.40 -34.14 14.22
C GLU A 47 -2.88 -35.51 14.78
N PRO A 48 -2.13 -36.17 15.68
CA PRO A 48 -2.56 -37.42 16.28
C PRO A 48 -3.52 -37.20 17.46
N LYS A 49 -4.72 -37.83 17.45
CA LYS A 49 -5.74 -37.78 18.53
C LYS A 49 -5.23 -38.03 19.96
N HIS A 50 -4.05 -38.62 20.12
CA HIS A 50 -3.38 -38.84 21.41
C HIS A 50 -1.90 -38.42 21.36
N LYS A 51 -1.63 -37.12 21.25
CA LYS A 51 -0.28 -36.53 21.15
C LYS A 51 0.73 -37.13 22.14
N LYS A 52 0.37 -37.22 23.44
CA LYS A 52 1.21 -37.80 24.51
C LYS A 52 1.58 -39.29 24.28
N LYS A 53 0.67 -40.12 23.76
CA LYS A 53 0.94 -41.54 23.46
C LYS A 53 1.91 -41.68 22.27
N VAL A 54 1.66 -40.94 21.19
CA VAL A 54 2.47 -40.98 19.95
C VAL A 54 3.88 -40.41 20.15
N ASN A 55 4.01 -39.34 20.94
CA ASN A 55 5.28 -38.68 21.22
C ASN A 55 6.08 -39.32 22.39
N LYS A 56 5.82 -40.60 22.69
CA LYS A 56 6.47 -41.38 23.77
C LYS A 56 6.47 -40.69 25.16
N GLY A 57 5.34 -40.08 25.53
CA GLY A 57 5.13 -39.43 26.82
C GLY A 57 5.32 -37.90 26.83
N SER A 58 5.99 -37.33 25.83
CA SER A 58 6.24 -35.88 25.74
C SER A 58 5.04 -35.11 25.18
N THR A 59 4.76 -33.92 25.73
CA THR A 59 3.74 -32.97 25.22
C THR A 59 4.29 -31.99 24.17
N ALA A 60 5.61 -31.95 23.95
CA ALA A 60 6.25 -30.92 23.11
C ALA A 60 5.73 -30.89 21.66
N PRO A 61 5.45 -29.70 21.09
CA PRO A 61 4.87 -29.56 19.75
C PRO A 61 5.81 -30.12 18.67
N ARG A 62 5.28 -31.06 17.88
CA ARG A 62 6.03 -31.77 16.83
C ARG A 62 5.14 -32.08 15.64
N THR A 63 5.68 -31.88 14.44
CA THR A 63 5.03 -32.28 13.19
C THR A 63 5.19 -33.79 12.95
N PHE A 64 4.05 -34.46 12.76
CA PHE A 64 3.95 -35.88 12.44
C PHE A 64 3.41 -36.07 11.02
N TYR A 65 3.82 -37.15 10.36
CA TYR A 65 3.30 -37.64 9.07
C TYR A 65 2.88 -39.11 9.26
N LEU A 66 2.07 -39.70 8.38
CA LEU A 66 1.74 -41.12 8.52
C LEU A 66 2.87 -42.00 7.98
N ILE A 67 3.08 -43.16 8.60
CA ILE A 67 4.11 -44.11 8.17
C ILE A 67 3.78 -44.74 6.79
N LYS A 68 2.50 -44.75 6.38
CA LYS A 68 2.08 -45.19 5.04
C LYS A 68 2.62 -44.23 3.96
N ASP A 69 2.43 -42.92 4.12
CA ASP A 69 2.85 -41.90 3.13
C ASP A 69 4.38 -41.86 3.01
N ILE A 70 5.09 -41.96 4.15
CA ILE A 70 6.57 -42.03 4.17
C ILE A 70 7.10 -43.39 3.67
N ARG A 71 6.26 -44.43 3.51
CA ARG A 71 6.59 -45.64 2.74
C ARG A 71 6.39 -45.40 1.25
N PHE A 72 5.26 -44.80 0.84
CA PHE A 72 4.99 -44.44 -0.55
C PHE A 72 6.12 -43.56 -1.15
N LEU A 73 6.54 -42.52 -0.43
CA LEU A 73 7.67 -41.65 -0.81
C LEU A 73 9.04 -42.35 -0.95
N LEU A 74 9.23 -43.59 -0.50
CA LEU A 74 10.49 -44.31 -0.73
C LEU A 74 10.62 -44.87 -2.15
N HIS A 75 9.50 -45.00 -2.88
CA HIS A 75 9.45 -45.56 -4.23
C HIS A 75 9.31 -44.49 -5.33
N GLU A 76 9.16 -43.21 -4.96
CA GLU A 76 8.99 -42.08 -5.88
C GLU A 76 10.27 -41.80 -6.71
N PRO A 77 10.24 -41.89 -8.06
CA PRO A 77 11.42 -41.71 -8.91
C PRO A 77 12.12 -40.34 -8.78
N ILE A 78 11.40 -39.27 -8.42
CA ILE A 78 12.00 -37.94 -8.18
C ILE A 78 13.04 -37.97 -7.04
N VAL A 79 12.93 -38.89 -6.09
CA VAL A 79 13.94 -39.10 -5.04
C VAL A 79 15.30 -39.53 -5.62
N GLY A 80 15.30 -40.22 -6.76
CA GLY A 80 16.50 -40.47 -7.57
C GLY A 80 17.06 -39.19 -8.16
N LYS A 81 16.23 -38.41 -8.87
CA LYS A 81 16.64 -37.16 -9.54
C LYS A 81 17.18 -36.11 -8.56
N PHE A 82 16.66 -36.02 -7.34
CA PHE A 82 17.23 -35.18 -6.26
C PHE A 82 18.63 -35.62 -5.78
N ARG A 83 19.01 -36.89 -5.98
CA ARG A 83 20.37 -37.40 -5.72
C ARG A 83 21.28 -37.12 -6.92
N ASP A 84 20.79 -37.35 -8.14
CA ASP A 84 21.51 -37.04 -9.39
C ASP A 84 21.89 -35.56 -9.44
N TYR A 85 20.96 -34.66 -9.12
CA TYR A 85 21.21 -33.22 -9.06
C TYR A 85 22.31 -32.85 -8.05
N LYS A 86 22.41 -33.55 -6.91
CA LYS A 86 23.50 -33.34 -5.93
C LYS A 86 24.83 -33.90 -6.41
N VAL A 87 24.83 -34.99 -7.18
CA VAL A 87 26.04 -35.49 -7.87
C VAL A 87 26.49 -34.50 -8.94
N PHE A 88 25.57 -33.96 -9.74
CA PHE A 88 25.81 -32.88 -10.70
C PHE A 88 26.42 -31.64 -10.02
N VAL A 89 25.81 -31.09 -8.97
CA VAL A 89 26.36 -29.92 -8.25
C VAL A 89 27.75 -30.20 -7.67
N ARG A 90 28.04 -31.42 -7.21
CA ARG A 90 29.40 -31.82 -6.79
C ARG A 90 30.39 -31.88 -7.95
N LYS A 91 30.02 -32.46 -9.09
CA LYS A 91 30.84 -32.49 -10.31
C LYS A 91 31.12 -31.06 -10.81
N LEU A 92 30.09 -30.22 -10.87
CA LEU A 92 30.18 -28.82 -11.29
C LEU A 92 31.12 -28.02 -10.39
N LYS A 93 30.97 -28.12 -9.05
CA LYS A 93 31.91 -27.48 -8.10
C LYS A 93 33.34 -28.00 -8.24
N LYS A 94 33.54 -29.29 -8.54
CA LYS A 94 34.87 -29.87 -8.79
C LYS A 94 35.50 -29.33 -10.09
N ALA A 95 34.71 -29.15 -11.15
CA ALA A 95 35.19 -28.58 -12.41
C ALA A 95 35.55 -27.08 -12.26
N TYR A 96 34.68 -26.28 -11.61
CA TYR A 96 34.99 -24.89 -11.25
C TYR A 96 36.26 -24.76 -10.40
N GLY A 97 36.41 -25.57 -9.36
CA GLY A 97 37.60 -25.58 -8.50
C GLY A 97 38.88 -26.11 -9.17
N LYS A 98 38.78 -26.62 -10.40
CA LYS A 98 39.91 -27.00 -11.27
C LYS A 98 40.05 -26.10 -12.51
N THR A 99 39.24 -25.03 -12.60
CA THR A 99 39.13 -24.13 -13.77
C THR A 99 38.90 -24.84 -15.11
N GLU A 100 38.23 -26.00 -15.10
CA GLU A 100 37.94 -26.82 -16.28
C GLU A 100 36.70 -26.31 -17.02
N TRP A 101 36.79 -25.14 -17.68
CA TRP A 101 35.64 -24.44 -18.29
C TRP A 101 34.84 -25.29 -19.29
N SER A 102 35.49 -26.06 -20.15
CA SER A 102 34.81 -26.98 -21.10
C SER A 102 34.06 -28.12 -20.38
N ALA A 103 34.57 -28.59 -19.24
CA ALA A 103 33.87 -29.57 -18.41
C ALA A 103 32.70 -28.92 -17.63
N VAL A 104 32.82 -27.65 -17.23
CA VAL A 104 31.71 -26.87 -16.64
C VAL A 104 30.56 -26.73 -17.64
N GLU A 105 30.82 -26.35 -18.89
CA GLU A 105 29.74 -26.12 -19.87
C GLU A 105 29.04 -27.43 -20.28
N ARG A 106 29.79 -28.48 -20.61
CA ARG A 106 29.21 -29.81 -20.87
C ARG A 106 28.40 -30.34 -19.69
N LEU A 107 28.74 -29.99 -18.45
CA LEU A 107 27.93 -30.33 -17.27
C LEU A 107 26.66 -29.46 -17.18
N ARG A 108 26.71 -28.18 -17.54
CA ARG A 108 25.53 -27.28 -17.58
C ARG A 108 24.49 -27.73 -18.60
N GLU A 109 24.92 -28.13 -19.79
CA GLU A 109 24.07 -28.76 -20.81
C GLU A 109 23.39 -30.02 -20.26
N ASN A 110 24.18 -30.91 -19.66
CA ASN A 110 23.73 -32.18 -19.07
C ASN A 110 23.15 -32.02 -17.64
N LYS A 111 22.49 -30.88 -17.36
CA LYS A 111 21.81 -30.58 -16.09
C LYS A 111 20.65 -31.57 -15.88
N PRO A 112 20.67 -32.41 -14.83
CA PRO A 112 19.59 -33.35 -14.58
C PRO A 112 18.31 -32.63 -14.14
N THR A 113 17.31 -32.65 -15.02
CA THR A 113 15.92 -32.25 -14.74
C THR A 113 15.06 -33.47 -14.36
N TYR A 114 13.86 -33.21 -13.86
CA TYR A 114 12.78 -34.17 -13.72
C TYR A 114 11.51 -33.56 -14.30
N LYS A 115 10.49 -34.40 -14.48
CA LYS A 115 9.14 -34.01 -14.88
C LYS A 115 8.16 -34.27 -13.75
N LEU A 116 6.99 -33.63 -13.80
CA LEU A 116 5.89 -33.82 -12.84
C LEU A 116 4.69 -34.54 -13.46
N ASP A 117 4.75 -34.85 -14.77
CA ASP A 117 3.70 -35.44 -15.60
C ASP A 117 3.03 -36.66 -14.98
N HIS A 118 3.80 -37.54 -14.31
CA HIS A 118 3.26 -38.72 -13.62
C HIS A 118 2.55 -38.36 -12.32
N ILE A 119 3.03 -37.38 -11.56
CA ILE A 119 2.39 -36.94 -10.32
C ILE A 119 1.04 -36.28 -10.60
N ILE A 120 0.96 -35.43 -11.63
CA ILE A 120 -0.31 -34.81 -12.02
C ILE A 120 -1.35 -35.88 -12.35
N LYS A 121 -0.99 -36.91 -13.13
CA LYS A 121 -1.88 -38.03 -13.48
C LYS A 121 -2.18 -38.98 -12.31
N GLU A 122 -1.27 -39.14 -11.35
CA GLU A 122 -1.52 -39.88 -10.11
C GLU A 122 -2.43 -39.13 -9.13
N ARG A 123 -2.33 -37.79 -9.07
CA ARG A 123 -3.13 -36.94 -8.17
C ARG A 123 -4.53 -36.66 -8.74
N TYR A 124 -4.64 -36.53 -10.06
CA TYR A 124 -5.89 -36.23 -10.77
C TYR A 124 -6.16 -37.32 -11.82
N PRO A 125 -6.84 -38.42 -11.44
CA PRO A 125 -7.17 -39.51 -12.35
C PRO A 125 -8.21 -39.11 -13.41
N SER A 126 -9.14 -38.21 -13.05
CA SER A 126 -10.09 -37.61 -13.98
C SER A 126 -9.77 -36.14 -14.25
N PHE A 127 -10.27 -35.63 -15.38
CA PHE A 127 -10.11 -34.22 -15.75
C PHE A 127 -10.96 -33.27 -14.90
N ILE A 128 -12.13 -33.72 -14.45
CA ILE A 128 -13.03 -32.91 -13.62
C ILE A 128 -12.41 -32.69 -12.24
N ASP A 129 -11.69 -33.68 -11.70
CA ASP A 129 -10.94 -33.52 -10.44
C ASP A 129 -9.76 -32.54 -10.59
N ALA A 130 -9.16 -32.43 -11.78
CA ALA A 130 -8.14 -31.43 -12.07
C ALA A 130 -8.73 -30.01 -12.18
N LEU A 131 -9.96 -29.86 -12.70
CA LEU A 131 -10.67 -28.58 -12.76
C LEU A 131 -11.16 -28.12 -11.37
N ARG A 132 -11.58 -29.03 -10.49
CA ARG A 132 -12.00 -28.71 -9.11
C ARG A 132 -10.88 -28.13 -8.24
N ASP A 133 -9.64 -28.56 -8.46
CA ASP A 133 -8.45 -28.12 -7.71
C ASP A 133 -7.75 -26.90 -8.36
N ILE A 134 -8.31 -26.31 -9.43
CA ILE A 134 -7.60 -25.32 -10.26
C ILE A 134 -7.61 -23.90 -9.68
N ASP A 135 -8.55 -23.55 -8.80
CA ASP A 135 -8.71 -22.19 -8.26
C ASP A 135 -7.41 -21.68 -7.58
N ASP A 136 -6.82 -22.50 -6.71
CA ASP A 136 -5.50 -22.28 -6.09
C ASP A 136 -4.40 -22.11 -7.15
N ALA A 137 -4.44 -22.93 -8.21
CA ALA A 137 -3.43 -22.97 -9.26
C ALA A 137 -3.44 -21.68 -10.09
N LEU A 138 -4.64 -21.19 -10.43
CA LEU A 138 -4.85 -19.92 -11.11
C LEU A 138 -4.39 -18.75 -10.24
N CYS A 139 -4.88 -18.65 -8.99
CA CYS A 139 -4.51 -17.57 -8.07
C CYS A 139 -2.98 -17.49 -7.88
N MET A 140 -2.30 -18.63 -7.72
CA MET A 140 -0.85 -18.68 -7.61
C MET A 140 -0.12 -18.30 -8.90
N CYS A 141 -0.64 -18.65 -10.09
CA CYS A 141 -0.04 -18.24 -11.36
C CYS A 141 -0.22 -16.74 -11.65
N PHE A 142 -1.40 -16.18 -11.34
CA PHE A 142 -1.67 -14.74 -11.43
C PHE A 142 -0.88 -13.92 -10.40
N LEU A 143 -0.58 -14.45 -9.21
CA LEU A 143 0.33 -13.79 -8.27
C LEU A 143 1.78 -13.83 -8.77
N PHE A 144 2.24 -14.94 -9.35
CA PHE A 144 3.60 -15.04 -9.87
C PHE A 144 3.81 -14.29 -11.20
N SER A 145 2.76 -13.92 -11.93
CA SER A 145 2.87 -13.14 -13.17
C SER A 145 3.21 -11.66 -12.89
N THR A 146 2.66 -11.06 -11.83
CA THR A 146 2.91 -9.65 -11.44
C THR A 146 4.29 -9.43 -10.81
N PHE A 147 4.92 -10.46 -10.24
CA PHE A 147 6.25 -10.33 -9.62
C PHE A 147 7.32 -9.84 -10.62
N ALA A 148 8.05 -8.81 -10.21
CA ALA A 148 9.23 -8.31 -10.92
C ALA A 148 10.33 -9.38 -11.02
N ARG A 149 11.28 -9.20 -11.96
CA ARG A 149 12.39 -10.14 -12.24
C ARG A 149 13.48 -10.09 -11.14
N THR A 150 13.11 -10.30 -9.88
CA THR A 150 14.01 -10.24 -8.72
C THR A 150 14.77 -11.56 -8.51
N GLY A 151 15.99 -11.48 -7.97
CA GLY A 151 16.85 -12.65 -7.72
C GLY A 151 16.33 -13.66 -6.66
N LYS A 152 15.15 -13.40 -6.05
CA LYS A 152 14.47 -14.35 -5.15
C LYS A 152 13.74 -15.46 -5.93
N CYS A 153 13.27 -15.18 -7.14
CA CYS A 153 12.42 -16.06 -7.94
C CYS A 153 13.10 -16.48 -9.25
N HIS A 154 12.68 -17.61 -9.85
CA HIS A 154 13.18 -18.04 -11.15
C HIS A 154 12.43 -17.33 -12.28
N VAL A 155 13.14 -16.53 -13.07
CA VAL A 155 12.56 -15.77 -14.21
C VAL A 155 11.81 -16.67 -15.19
N GLN A 156 12.33 -17.87 -15.47
CA GLN A 156 11.68 -18.89 -16.30
C GLN A 156 10.30 -19.31 -15.77
N THR A 157 10.12 -19.35 -14.44
CA THR A 157 8.82 -19.65 -13.82
C THR A 157 7.85 -18.48 -13.95
N ILE A 158 8.33 -17.23 -13.79
CA ILE A 158 7.51 -16.02 -13.98
C ILE A 158 7.03 -15.90 -15.43
N GLN A 159 7.93 -16.11 -16.41
CA GLN A 159 7.58 -16.13 -17.84
C GLN A 159 6.57 -17.24 -18.17
N LEU A 160 6.73 -18.44 -17.60
CA LEU A 160 5.78 -19.54 -17.77
C LEU A 160 4.41 -19.24 -17.14
N CYS A 161 4.37 -18.65 -15.94
CA CYS A 161 3.13 -18.21 -15.30
C CYS A 161 2.40 -17.19 -16.17
N ARG A 162 3.07 -16.12 -16.61
CA ARG A 162 2.49 -15.10 -17.51
C ARG A 162 1.88 -15.71 -18.77
N ARG A 163 2.59 -16.65 -19.41
CA ARG A 163 2.07 -17.35 -20.58
C ARG A 163 0.83 -18.18 -20.25
N LEU A 164 0.88 -19.03 -19.22
CA LEU A 164 -0.24 -19.91 -18.87
C LEU A 164 -1.49 -19.13 -18.41
N THR A 165 -1.33 -17.96 -17.77
CA THR A 165 -2.46 -17.08 -17.41
C THR A 165 -3.07 -16.39 -18.63
N VAL A 166 -2.25 -15.95 -19.59
CA VAL A 166 -2.73 -15.37 -20.85
C VAL A 166 -3.44 -16.44 -21.70
N GLU A 167 -2.93 -17.67 -21.75
CA GLU A 167 -3.63 -18.82 -22.36
C GLU A 167 -4.99 -19.11 -21.68
N TRP A 168 -5.06 -19.08 -20.34
CA TRP A 168 -6.31 -19.27 -19.61
C TRP A 168 -7.35 -18.19 -19.93
N MET A 169 -6.95 -16.91 -19.92
CA MET A 169 -7.85 -15.80 -20.26
C MET A 169 -8.33 -15.88 -21.71
N ASN A 170 -7.43 -16.19 -22.65
CA ASN A 170 -7.78 -16.42 -24.05
C ASN A 170 -8.77 -17.58 -24.24
N TYR A 171 -8.64 -18.67 -23.49
CA TYR A 171 -9.63 -19.76 -23.47
C TYR A 171 -10.99 -19.29 -22.95
N VAL A 172 -11.05 -18.57 -21.82
CA VAL A 172 -12.33 -18.11 -21.22
C VAL A 172 -13.05 -17.09 -22.12
N VAL A 173 -12.30 -16.26 -22.87
CA VAL A 173 -12.84 -15.40 -23.93
C VAL A 173 -13.42 -16.23 -25.07
N ALA A 174 -12.64 -17.16 -25.64
CA ALA A 174 -13.09 -17.99 -26.76
C ALA A 174 -14.29 -18.89 -26.42
N ALA A 175 -14.40 -19.33 -25.16
CA ALA A 175 -15.51 -20.13 -24.65
C ALA A 175 -16.76 -19.32 -24.26
N ARG A 176 -16.68 -17.98 -24.19
CA ARG A 176 -17.67 -17.09 -23.52
C ARG A 176 -18.13 -17.68 -22.15
N ALA A 177 -17.15 -18.14 -21.36
CA ALA A 177 -17.37 -18.96 -20.15
C ALA A 177 -17.53 -18.15 -18.85
N LEU A 178 -17.31 -16.83 -18.87
CA LEU A 178 -17.40 -15.96 -17.70
C LEU A 178 -18.86 -15.83 -17.20
N ARG A 179 -19.07 -15.70 -15.88
CA ARG A 179 -20.41 -15.66 -15.24
C ARG A 179 -20.59 -14.55 -14.20
N LYS A 180 -19.58 -14.33 -13.34
CA LYS A 180 -19.59 -13.29 -12.29
C LYS A 180 -18.24 -12.59 -12.22
N VAL A 181 -18.23 -11.29 -11.88
CA VAL A 181 -16.99 -10.51 -11.68
C VAL A 181 -17.16 -9.62 -10.46
N PHE A 182 -16.14 -9.50 -9.60
CA PHE A 182 -16.21 -8.62 -8.42
C PHE A 182 -14.89 -7.91 -8.17
N ILE A 183 -14.96 -6.58 -8.05
CA ILE A 183 -13.82 -5.71 -7.76
C ILE A 183 -13.66 -5.61 -6.24
N SER A 184 -12.46 -5.91 -5.75
CA SER A 184 -12.12 -5.84 -4.33
C SER A 184 -10.78 -5.13 -4.11
N ILE A 185 -10.53 -4.64 -2.90
CA ILE A 185 -9.26 -4.02 -2.50
C ILE A 185 -8.07 -4.97 -2.74
N LYS A 186 -8.30 -6.30 -2.71
CA LYS A 186 -7.28 -7.33 -2.96
C LYS A 186 -6.96 -7.58 -4.44
N GLY A 187 -7.78 -7.11 -5.36
CA GLY A 187 -7.78 -7.52 -6.78
C GLY A 187 -9.19 -7.85 -7.28
N ILE A 188 -9.27 -8.41 -8.48
CA ILE A 188 -10.52 -8.71 -9.18
C ILE A 188 -10.78 -10.21 -9.12
N TYR A 189 -11.94 -10.58 -8.59
CA TYR A 189 -12.43 -11.95 -8.58
C TYR A 189 -13.21 -12.23 -9.87
N TYR A 190 -12.91 -13.34 -10.53
CA TYR A 190 -13.65 -13.84 -11.68
C TYR A 190 -14.21 -15.22 -11.38
N GLN A 191 -15.44 -15.49 -11.82
CA GLN A 191 -16.02 -16.84 -11.83
C GLN A 191 -16.41 -17.20 -13.26
N ALA A 192 -15.94 -18.36 -13.73
CA ALA A 192 -16.29 -18.94 -15.01
C ALA A 192 -16.80 -20.38 -14.86
N GLU A 193 -17.60 -20.80 -15.82
CA GLU A 193 -18.20 -22.13 -15.91
C GLU A 193 -17.50 -22.94 -17.02
N VAL A 194 -16.73 -23.96 -16.64
CA VAL A 194 -15.93 -24.77 -17.57
C VAL A 194 -16.33 -26.23 -17.41
N MET A 195 -16.91 -26.83 -18.46
CA MET A 195 -17.42 -28.22 -18.46
C MET A 195 -18.35 -28.53 -17.27
N GLY A 196 -19.23 -27.59 -16.89
CA GLY A 196 -20.16 -27.72 -15.76
C GLY A 196 -19.53 -27.57 -14.38
N GLN A 197 -18.24 -27.24 -14.27
CA GLN A 197 -17.60 -26.85 -13.02
C GLN A 197 -17.50 -25.32 -12.94
N LEU A 198 -18.02 -24.74 -11.86
CA LEU A 198 -17.74 -23.35 -11.50
C LEU A 198 -16.33 -23.25 -10.93
N ILE A 199 -15.55 -22.31 -11.45
CA ILE A 199 -14.13 -22.07 -11.17
C ILE A 199 -13.99 -20.60 -10.78
N THR A 200 -13.39 -20.29 -9.63
CA THR A 200 -13.36 -18.93 -9.07
C THR A 200 -11.94 -18.53 -8.67
N TRP A 201 -11.38 -17.51 -9.33
CA TRP A 201 -9.99 -17.09 -9.09
C TRP A 201 -9.85 -15.58 -8.88
N LEU A 202 -8.82 -15.20 -8.13
CA LEU A 202 -8.41 -13.82 -7.88
C LEU A 202 -7.24 -13.43 -8.77
N VAL A 203 -7.38 -12.30 -9.47
CA VAL A 203 -6.29 -11.63 -10.19
C VAL A 203 -5.89 -10.37 -9.41
N PRO A 204 -4.65 -10.28 -8.88
CA PRO A 204 -4.18 -9.07 -8.21
C PRO A 204 -3.97 -7.93 -9.21
N TYR A 205 -4.09 -6.69 -8.76
CA TYR A 205 -3.77 -5.51 -9.58
C TYR A 205 -2.29 -5.50 -10.00
N GLN A 206 -1.99 -4.91 -11.16
CA GLN A 206 -0.64 -4.81 -11.73
C GLN A 206 0.27 -3.79 -11.02
N PHE A 207 0.25 -3.72 -9.69
CA PHE A 207 1.16 -2.88 -8.92
C PHE A 207 2.50 -3.57 -8.66
N SER A 208 3.55 -2.77 -8.49
CA SER A 208 4.88 -3.25 -8.10
C SER A 208 4.87 -3.73 -6.64
N HIS A 209 4.63 -5.02 -6.42
CA HIS A 209 4.54 -5.59 -5.08
C HIS A 209 5.91 -5.73 -4.42
N ASP A 210 6.08 -5.11 -3.25
CA ASP A 210 7.21 -5.37 -2.37
C ASP A 210 7.25 -6.84 -1.93
N HIS A 211 8.45 -7.35 -1.70
CA HIS A 211 8.68 -8.77 -1.42
C HIS A 211 8.99 -9.00 0.08
N PRO A 212 7.97 -9.15 0.97
CA PRO A 212 8.17 -9.27 2.42
C PRO A 212 9.13 -10.40 2.80
N THR A 213 9.88 -10.20 3.89
CA THR A 213 10.91 -11.15 4.36
C THR A 213 10.36 -12.43 4.95
N ASP A 214 9.11 -12.41 5.42
CA ASP A 214 8.55 -13.45 6.28
C ASP A 214 7.98 -14.64 5.47
N VAL A 215 7.85 -14.45 4.15
CA VAL A 215 7.28 -15.42 3.21
C VAL A 215 8.38 -16.33 2.65
N ASP A 216 8.24 -17.65 2.84
CA ASP A 216 9.16 -18.65 2.29
C ASP A 216 8.89 -18.87 0.78
N TYR A 217 9.39 -17.95 -0.05
CA TYR A 217 9.29 -18.01 -1.52
C TYR A 217 9.77 -19.34 -2.13
N ARG A 218 10.63 -20.10 -1.43
CA ARG A 218 11.05 -21.44 -1.89
C ARG A 218 9.96 -22.48 -1.74
N VAL A 219 9.08 -22.34 -0.75
CA VAL A 219 7.87 -23.16 -0.63
C VAL A 219 6.90 -22.77 -1.74
N MET A 220 6.60 -21.47 -1.89
CA MET A 220 5.70 -20.98 -2.95
C MET A 220 6.14 -21.43 -4.33
N ALA A 221 7.42 -21.24 -4.70
CA ALA A 221 7.95 -21.65 -6.00
C ALA A 221 7.79 -23.17 -6.28
N THR A 222 7.74 -24.02 -5.25
CA THR A 222 7.48 -25.47 -5.43
C THR A 222 6.00 -25.83 -5.55
N PHE A 223 5.10 -24.95 -5.09
CA PHE A 223 3.68 -25.01 -5.46
C PHE A 223 3.49 -24.51 -6.91
N THR A 224 4.05 -23.36 -7.26
CA THR A 224 4.00 -22.80 -8.62
C THR A 224 4.58 -23.76 -9.67
N GLU A 225 5.66 -24.48 -9.35
CA GLU A 225 6.21 -25.56 -10.19
C GLU A 225 5.19 -26.67 -10.47
N LEU A 226 4.40 -27.10 -9.48
CA LEU A 226 3.33 -28.08 -9.65
C LEU A 226 2.17 -27.48 -10.45
N TYR A 227 1.69 -26.30 -10.06
CA TYR A 227 0.52 -25.64 -10.64
C TYR A 227 0.73 -25.23 -12.10
N THR A 228 1.92 -24.78 -12.49
CA THR A 228 2.24 -24.52 -13.91
C THR A 228 2.20 -25.80 -14.76
N THR A 229 2.62 -26.95 -14.23
CA THR A 229 2.44 -28.24 -14.96
C THR A 229 0.99 -28.69 -15.01
N LEU A 230 0.20 -28.49 -13.93
CA LEU A 230 -1.23 -28.78 -13.91
C LEU A 230 -1.98 -27.94 -14.95
N LEU A 231 -1.82 -26.60 -14.89
CA LEU A 231 -2.45 -25.64 -15.79
C LEU A 231 -2.03 -25.88 -17.26
N GLY A 232 -0.77 -26.27 -17.51
CA GLY A 232 -0.32 -26.66 -18.86
C GLY A 232 -0.99 -27.91 -19.42
N PHE A 233 -1.36 -28.90 -18.58
CA PHE A 233 -2.19 -30.04 -19.01
C PHE A 233 -3.66 -29.67 -19.19
N ILE A 234 -4.16 -28.73 -18.39
CA ILE A 234 -5.54 -28.25 -18.48
C ILE A 234 -5.73 -27.41 -19.74
N ASN A 235 -4.93 -26.36 -19.95
CA ASN A 235 -4.95 -25.55 -21.17
C ASN A 235 -4.84 -26.43 -22.43
N PHE A 236 -3.90 -27.39 -22.47
CA PHE A 236 -3.78 -28.34 -23.58
C PHE A 236 -5.12 -29.02 -23.92
N ARG A 237 -5.83 -29.59 -22.93
CA ARG A 237 -7.10 -30.29 -23.15
C ARG A 237 -8.26 -29.33 -23.45
N LEU A 238 -8.30 -28.18 -22.79
CA LEU A 238 -9.34 -27.16 -23.00
C LEU A 238 -9.29 -26.56 -24.41
N TYR A 239 -8.09 -26.23 -24.91
CA TYR A 239 -7.91 -25.76 -26.30
C TYR A 239 -8.37 -26.80 -27.32
N HIS A 240 -8.00 -28.08 -27.14
CA HIS A 240 -8.48 -29.16 -28.02
C HIS A 240 -10.00 -29.35 -27.95
N SER A 241 -10.66 -29.06 -26.82
CA SER A 241 -12.13 -29.14 -26.72
C SER A 241 -12.89 -28.01 -27.43
N LEU A 242 -12.20 -26.96 -27.89
CA LEU A 242 -12.75 -25.88 -28.73
C LEU A 242 -12.17 -25.88 -30.15
N ASN A 243 -11.58 -27.00 -30.59
CA ASN A 243 -10.91 -27.11 -31.89
C ASN A 243 -9.80 -26.04 -32.11
N LEU A 244 -9.20 -25.50 -31.04
CA LEU A 244 -8.14 -24.48 -31.10
C LEU A 244 -6.74 -25.11 -31.10
N LEU A 245 -5.81 -24.49 -31.82
CA LEU A 245 -4.40 -24.90 -31.80
C LEU A 245 -3.76 -24.66 -30.41
N TYR A 246 -2.93 -25.61 -29.95
CA TYR A 246 -2.15 -25.45 -28.72
C TYR A 246 -0.66 -25.79 -28.94
N PRO A 247 0.30 -24.92 -28.56
CA PRO A 247 0.12 -23.58 -27.99
C PRO A 247 -0.72 -22.65 -28.90
N PRO A 248 -1.47 -21.69 -28.34
CA PRO A 248 -2.28 -20.78 -29.14
C PRO A 248 -1.43 -20.02 -30.16
N LYS A 249 -2.06 -19.74 -31.29
CA LYS A 249 -1.64 -18.75 -32.29
C LYS A 249 -2.80 -17.79 -32.54
N LEU A 250 -2.48 -16.59 -32.98
CA LEU A 250 -3.47 -15.66 -33.54
C LEU A 250 -3.93 -16.16 -34.92
N ASP A 251 -5.10 -15.73 -35.36
CA ASP A 251 -5.54 -15.97 -36.74
C ASP A 251 -4.63 -15.25 -37.75
N SER A 252 -4.48 -15.83 -38.95
CA SER A 252 -3.52 -15.39 -39.97
C SER A 252 -3.72 -13.94 -40.42
N LYS A 253 -4.95 -13.41 -40.36
CA LYS A 253 -5.24 -12.00 -40.67
C LYS A 253 -4.64 -11.06 -39.62
N ALA A 254 -4.97 -11.30 -38.35
CA ALA A 254 -4.40 -10.56 -37.22
C ALA A 254 -2.87 -10.74 -37.12
N GLU A 255 -2.33 -11.91 -37.51
CA GLU A 255 -0.88 -12.14 -37.57
C GLU A 255 -0.19 -11.39 -38.72
N CYS A 256 -0.90 -10.89 -39.73
CA CYS A 256 -0.36 -9.99 -40.76
C CYS A 256 -0.50 -8.52 -40.34
N GLU A 257 -1.68 -8.09 -39.90
CA GLU A 257 -1.94 -6.73 -39.39
C GLU A 257 -0.96 -6.35 -38.26
N LEU A 258 -0.61 -7.31 -37.39
CA LEU A 258 0.37 -7.12 -36.31
C LEU A 258 1.84 -7.35 -36.73
N LYS A 259 2.18 -7.42 -38.03
CA LYS A 259 3.57 -7.53 -38.53
C LYS A 259 4.09 -6.28 -39.22
N GLU A 260 3.25 -5.50 -39.89
CA GLU A 260 3.73 -4.48 -40.84
C GLU A 260 4.34 -3.22 -40.20
N GLU A 261 4.07 -2.93 -38.92
CA GLU A 261 4.43 -1.64 -38.32
C GLU A 261 5.63 -1.64 -37.33
N ASN A 262 6.02 -2.78 -36.74
CA ASN A 262 6.95 -2.79 -35.59
C ASN A 262 7.88 -4.04 -35.51
N GLU A 263 8.92 -4.10 -36.34
CA GLU A 263 10.08 -5.00 -36.13
C GLU A 263 11.34 -4.29 -35.55
N GLU A 264 11.40 -2.96 -35.58
CA GLU A 264 12.55 -2.17 -35.13
C GLU A 264 12.40 -1.56 -33.72
N ASP A 265 12.26 -2.39 -32.67
CA ASP A 265 12.99 -2.07 -31.42
C ASP A 265 13.16 -3.23 -30.41
N TYR A 266 14.38 -3.32 -29.87
CA TYR A 266 14.91 -3.91 -28.62
C TYR A 266 14.34 -5.17 -27.92
N ALA A 267 13.20 -5.74 -28.30
CA ALA A 267 12.53 -6.83 -27.56
C ALA A 267 12.97 -8.24 -28.02
N LEU A 268 13.12 -9.17 -27.06
CA LEU A 268 13.25 -10.60 -27.39
C LEU A 268 11.94 -11.10 -28.01
N ASN A 269 12.00 -11.79 -29.15
CA ASN A 269 10.81 -12.21 -29.94
C ASN A 269 9.74 -12.96 -29.13
N SER A 270 10.13 -13.68 -28.06
CA SER A 270 9.19 -14.40 -27.18
C SER A 270 8.43 -13.50 -26.19
N GLU A 271 8.86 -12.26 -25.96
CA GLU A 271 8.18 -11.31 -25.06
C GLU A 271 7.17 -10.47 -25.88
N CYS A 272 7.55 -9.99 -27.07
CA CYS A 272 6.62 -9.39 -28.05
C CYS A 272 5.44 -10.33 -28.42
N TYR A 273 5.68 -11.63 -28.60
CA TYR A 273 4.61 -12.61 -28.82
C TYR A 273 3.63 -12.73 -27.63
N LEU A 274 4.16 -12.66 -26.41
CA LEU A 274 3.37 -12.73 -25.19
C LEU A 274 2.51 -11.47 -25.03
N GLU A 275 3.07 -10.30 -25.33
CA GLU A 275 2.36 -9.01 -25.29
C GLU A 275 1.23 -8.95 -26.33
N LYS A 276 1.47 -9.44 -27.56
CA LYS A 276 0.43 -9.58 -28.60
C LYS A 276 -0.72 -10.51 -28.17
N LEU A 277 -0.43 -11.65 -27.51
CA LEU A 277 -1.47 -12.52 -26.93
C LEU A 277 -2.15 -11.92 -25.68
N SER A 278 -1.47 -11.03 -24.96
CA SER A 278 -1.98 -10.35 -23.75
C SER A 278 -2.87 -9.14 -24.06
N ALA A 279 -3.00 -8.74 -25.33
CA ALA A 279 -3.93 -7.71 -25.76
C ALA A 279 -5.40 -8.17 -25.71
N LEU A 280 -5.67 -9.47 -25.89
CA LEU A 280 -7.02 -10.11 -25.87
C LEU A 280 -8.04 -9.57 -26.92
N SER A 281 -7.64 -8.61 -27.75
CA SER A 281 -8.47 -8.06 -28.83
C SER A 281 -8.57 -9.03 -30.03
N ALA A 282 -7.44 -9.54 -30.51
CA ALA A 282 -7.37 -10.44 -31.66
C ALA A 282 -8.01 -11.83 -31.42
N SER A 283 -8.44 -12.49 -32.51
CA SER A 283 -9.00 -13.84 -32.50
C SER A 283 -7.92 -14.93 -32.65
N LEU A 284 -8.20 -16.12 -32.11
CA LEU A 284 -7.29 -17.27 -32.09
C LEU A 284 -7.49 -18.19 -33.31
N ALA A 285 -6.41 -18.81 -33.77
CA ALA A 285 -6.44 -19.79 -34.86
C ALA A 285 -7.08 -21.13 -34.43
N ARG A 286 -8.11 -21.54 -35.17
CA ARG A 286 -8.76 -22.86 -35.09
C ARG A 286 -8.01 -23.88 -35.97
N MET A 287 -8.16 -25.17 -35.64
CA MET A 287 -7.65 -26.28 -36.46
C MET A 287 -8.52 -26.57 -37.70
N VAL A 288 -9.76 -26.09 -37.71
CA VAL A 288 -10.72 -26.17 -38.82
C VAL A 288 -11.29 -24.78 -39.07
N SER A 289 -11.44 -24.39 -40.34
CA SER A 289 -12.08 -23.13 -40.73
C SER A 289 -13.58 -23.16 -40.42
N SER A 290 -14.12 -22.06 -39.87
CA SER A 290 -15.51 -21.96 -39.38
C SER A 290 -16.57 -21.83 -40.48
N ALA A 291 -16.54 -22.72 -41.47
CA ALA A 291 -17.47 -22.77 -42.60
C ALA A 291 -18.36 -24.03 -42.62
N GLU A 292 -18.13 -24.97 -41.69
CA GLU A 292 -18.86 -26.26 -41.59
C GLU A 292 -19.55 -26.47 -40.22
N GLU A 293 -19.51 -25.46 -39.34
CA GLU A 293 -20.26 -25.41 -38.07
C GLU A 293 -21.49 -24.49 -38.23
N GLU A 294 -22.39 -24.83 -39.16
CA GLU A 294 -23.80 -24.46 -39.01
C GLU A 294 -24.37 -25.14 -37.74
N GLU A 295 -25.42 -24.57 -37.14
CA GLU A 295 -25.93 -25.01 -35.83
C GLU A 295 -26.51 -26.44 -35.89
N ALA A 296 -25.66 -27.43 -35.64
CA ALA A 296 -26.05 -28.82 -35.44
C ALA A 296 -26.90 -28.92 -34.16
N GLN A 297 -28.22 -28.83 -34.32
CA GLN A 297 -29.19 -29.04 -33.24
C GLN A 297 -28.91 -30.39 -32.56
N LEU A 298 -28.53 -30.33 -31.29
CA LEU A 298 -28.32 -31.52 -30.47
C LEU A 298 -29.67 -32.17 -30.20
N ASP A 299 -29.94 -33.25 -30.93
CA ASP A 299 -31.15 -34.05 -30.84
C ASP A 299 -31.28 -34.62 -29.41
N GLN A 300 -32.10 -33.97 -28.57
CA GLN A 300 -32.23 -34.31 -27.16
C GLN A 300 -33.11 -35.54 -26.97
N PHE A 301 -32.49 -36.72 -27.03
CA PHE A 301 -33.12 -37.97 -26.60
C PHE A 301 -33.56 -37.85 -25.12
N PRO A 302 -34.86 -37.97 -24.80
CA PRO A 302 -35.31 -37.94 -23.41
C PRO A 302 -34.70 -39.08 -22.61
N VAL A 303 -34.09 -38.77 -21.47
CA VAL A 303 -33.65 -39.79 -20.51
C VAL A 303 -34.91 -40.33 -19.81
N GLU A 304 -35.17 -41.63 -19.93
CA GLU A 304 -36.37 -42.26 -19.37
C GLU A 304 -36.45 -42.06 -17.85
N GLY A 305 -37.39 -41.21 -17.40
CA GLY A 305 -37.71 -40.99 -15.98
C GLY A 305 -37.42 -39.60 -15.41
N GLU A 306 -37.11 -38.58 -16.22
CA GLU A 306 -37.00 -37.19 -15.74
C GLU A 306 -38.33 -36.41 -15.83
N ASP A 307 -38.63 -35.60 -14.81
CA ASP A 307 -39.86 -34.79 -14.76
C ASP A 307 -39.82 -33.61 -15.75
N MET A 308 -40.93 -33.34 -16.43
CA MET A 308 -41.05 -32.24 -17.41
C MET A 308 -40.62 -30.88 -16.85
N GLU A 309 -40.96 -30.57 -15.59
CA GLU A 309 -40.58 -29.33 -14.92
C GLU A 309 -39.05 -29.13 -14.83
N LYS A 310 -38.28 -30.23 -14.73
CA LYS A 310 -36.81 -30.20 -14.66
C LYS A 310 -36.18 -30.02 -16.03
N LEU A 311 -36.83 -30.51 -17.09
CA LEU A 311 -36.43 -30.25 -18.47
C LEU A 311 -36.69 -28.78 -18.82
N GLU A 312 -37.89 -28.27 -18.52
CA GLU A 312 -38.22 -26.85 -18.70
C GLU A 312 -37.30 -25.92 -17.90
N ALA A 313 -36.94 -26.28 -16.66
CA ALA A 313 -35.99 -25.50 -15.86
C ALA A 313 -34.61 -25.41 -16.53
N ARG A 314 -34.05 -26.53 -17.00
CA ARG A 314 -32.77 -26.54 -17.74
C ARG A 314 -32.84 -25.74 -19.04
N GLU A 315 -33.95 -25.82 -19.78
CA GLU A 315 -34.12 -25.01 -20.99
C GLU A 315 -34.10 -23.51 -20.67
N ARG A 316 -34.76 -23.07 -19.60
CA ARG A 316 -34.76 -21.67 -19.15
C ARG A 316 -33.36 -21.24 -18.71
N GLU A 317 -32.66 -22.07 -17.94
CA GLU A 317 -31.25 -21.85 -17.54
C GLU A 317 -30.32 -21.74 -18.75
N GLN A 318 -30.47 -22.60 -19.76
CA GLN A 318 -29.67 -22.56 -21.00
C GLN A 318 -29.95 -21.27 -21.80
N LYS A 319 -31.22 -20.89 -21.94
CA LYS A 319 -31.64 -19.64 -22.62
C LYS A 319 -31.12 -18.40 -21.89
N GLU A 320 -31.12 -18.39 -20.56
CA GLU A 320 -30.46 -17.34 -19.76
C GLU A 320 -28.94 -17.30 -19.97
N GLN A 321 -28.26 -18.45 -19.98
CA GLN A 321 -26.82 -18.51 -20.24
C GLN A 321 -26.48 -18.01 -21.65
N GLU A 322 -27.32 -18.29 -22.65
CA GLU A 322 -27.11 -17.83 -24.02
C GLU A 322 -27.36 -16.33 -24.19
N ALA A 323 -28.36 -15.77 -23.51
CA ALA A 323 -28.55 -14.33 -23.39
C ALA A 323 -27.32 -13.68 -22.72
N GLN A 324 -26.83 -14.23 -21.60
CA GLN A 324 -25.64 -13.69 -20.93
C GLN A 324 -24.40 -13.74 -21.84
N LYS A 325 -24.17 -14.83 -22.59
CA LYS A 325 -23.08 -14.96 -23.57
C LYS A 325 -23.11 -13.91 -24.69
N LYS A 326 -24.25 -13.24 -24.92
CA LYS A 326 -24.46 -12.22 -25.97
C LYS A 326 -24.73 -10.81 -25.40
N LEU A 327 -24.47 -10.58 -24.10
CA LEU A 327 -24.83 -9.34 -23.39
C LEU A 327 -24.27 -8.04 -24.01
N PHE A 328 -23.10 -8.09 -24.66
CA PHE A 328 -22.47 -6.94 -25.32
C PHE A 328 -22.27 -7.14 -26.84
N ASP A 329 -22.94 -8.12 -27.44
CA ASP A 329 -22.84 -8.41 -28.88
C ASP A 329 -23.31 -7.18 -29.69
N GLY A 330 -22.48 -6.68 -30.61
CA GLY A 330 -22.74 -5.45 -31.38
C GLY A 330 -22.39 -4.13 -30.69
N LEU A 331 -21.89 -4.14 -29.45
CA LEU A 331 -21.37 -2.92 -28.79
C LEU A 331 -19.87 -2.72 -29.01
N LYS A 332 -19.46 -1.46 -29.20
CA LYS A 332 -18.07 -1.05 -29.38
C LYS A 332 -17.61 -0.15 -28.23
N PHE A 333 -16.57 -0.59 -27.52
CA PHE A 333 -16.02 0.07 -26.34
C PHE A 333 -14.62 0.64 -26.61
N PHE A 334 -14.49 1.96 -26.51
CA PHE A 334 -13.19 2.62 -26.48
C PHE A 334 -12.70 2.82 -25.04
N LEU A 335 -11.48 2.38 -24.73
CA LEU A 335 -10.86 2.48 -23.41
C LEU A 335 -9.82 3.61 -23.37
N ASN A 336 -10.01 4.57 -22.46
CA ASN A 336 -9.04 5.65 -22.24
C ASN A 336 -7.79 5.18 -21.45
N ARG A 337 -6.73 5.99 -21.44
CA ARG A 337 -5.40 5.59 -20.92
C ARG A 337 -5.36 5.28 -19.42
N GLU A 338 -6.24 5.85 -18.60
CA GLU A 338 -6.26 5.59 -17.14
C GLU A 338 -6.99 4.31 -16.70
N VAL A 339 -7.89 3.75 -17.52
CA VAL A 339 -8.72 2.62 -17.07
C VAL A 339 -7.96 1.28 -17.13
N PRO A 340 -8.30 0.28 -16.28
CA PRO A 340 -7.57 -0.99 -16.19
C PRO A 340 -7.82 -1.90 -17.42
N ARG A 341 -7.15 -1.58 -18.53
CA ARG A 341 -7.32 -2.18 -19.86
C ARG A 341 -7.46 -3.70 -19.85
N GLU A 342 -6.53 -4.43 -19.22
CA GLU A 342 -6.53 -5.90 -19.27
C GLU A 342 -7.78 -6.54 -18.67
N SER A 343 -8.34 -5.93 -17.61
CA SER A 343 -9.59 -6.42 -17.02
C SER A 343 -10.77 -6.10 -17.92
N LEU A 344 -10.90 -4.84 -18.35
CA LEU A 344 -12.02 -4.41 -19.20
C LEU A 344 -12.02 -5.13 -20.56
N ALA A 345 -10.87 -5.26 -21.22
CA ALA A 345 -10.75 -5.97 -22.50
C ALA A 345 -11.07 -7.46 -22.37
N PHE A 346 -10.56 -8.14 -21.34
CA PHE A 346 -10.93 -9.53 -21.04
C PHE A 346 -12.45 -9.69 -20.86
N VAL A 347 -13.02 -8.84 -20.00
CA VAL A 347 -14.43 -8.89 -19.60
C VAL A 347 -15.38 -8.59 -20.76
N ILE A 348 -15.15 -7.50 -21.50
CA ILE A 348 -15.98 -7.10 -22.65
C ILE A 348 -15.96 -8.18 -23.73
N ARG A 349 -14.78 -8.74 -24.04
CA ARG A 349 -14.60 -9.79 -25.06
C ARG A 349 -15.28 -11.12 -24.68
N CYS A 350 -15.34 -11.48 -23.39
CA CYS A 350 -16.08 -12.64 -22.92
C CYS A 350 -17.59 -12.60 -23.22
N PHE A 351 -18.17 -11.41 -23.38
CA PHE A 351 -19.62 -11.21 -23.58
C PHE A 351 -19.98 -10.69 -24.98
N GLY A 352 -19.05 -10.76 -25.93
CA GLY A 352 -19.27 -10.48 -27.35
C GLY A 352 -18.89 -9.08 -27.83
N GLY A 353 -18.58 -8.14 -26.93
CA GLY A 353 -18.26 -6.77 -27.30
C GLY A 353 -16.91 -6.61 -28.03
N GLU A 354 -16.84 -5.62 -28.91
CA GLU A 354 -15.57 -5.17 -29.51
C GLU A 354 -14.91 -4.13 -28.61
N VAL A 355 -13.58 -4.19 -28.48
CA VAL A 355 -12.80 -3.28 -27.63
C VAL A 355 -11.56 -2.74 -28.35
N SER A 356 -11.27 -1.46 -28.16
CA SER A 356 -10.03 -0.82 -28.61
C SER A 356 -9.54 0.24 -27.60
N TRP A 357 -8.34 0.77 -27.85
CA TRP A 357 -7.66 1.81 -27.08
C TRP A 357 -6.74 2.59 -28.03
N ASP A 358 -6.13 3.67 -27.55
CA ASP A 358 -5.23 4.50 -28.38
C ASP A 358 -3.96 3.73 -28.80
N LYS A 359 -3.62 3.77 -30.11
CA LYS A 359 -2.46 3.09 -30.71
C LYS A 359 -1.14 3.38 -29.99
N SER A 360 -0.94 4.59 -29.45
CA SER A 360 0.29 4.98 -28.75
C SER A 360 0.47 4.32 -27.38
N VAL A 361 -0.59 3.72 -26.82
CA VAL A 361 -0.57 3.14 -25.47
C VAL A 361 -0.08 1.69 -25.46
N CYS A 362 -0.47 0.87 -26.44
CA CYS A 362 -0.08 -0.55 -26.51
C CYS A 362 -0.45 -1.20 -27.85
N ILE A 363 0.36 -2.17 -28.26
CA ILE A 363 0.07 -3.12 -29.36
C ILE A 363 -1.31 -3.78 -29.15
N GLY A 364 -2.08 -3.95 -30.23
CA GLY A 364 -3.37 -4.64 -30.23
C GLY A 364 -4.62 -3.76 -30.31
N SER A 365 -4.46 -2.44 -30.52
CA SER A 365 -5.55 -1.55 -30.96
C SER A 365 -6.20 -2.08 -32.25
N THR A 366 -7.53 -2.02 -32.34
CA THR A 366 -8.33 -2.51 -33.47
C THR A 366 -8.97 -1.37 -34.29
N TYR A 367 -9.39 -0.29 -33.62
CA TYR A 367 -9.96 0.92 -34.22
C TYR A 367 -9.56 2.19 -33.46
N GLU A 368 -9.63 3.35 -34.14
CA GLU A 368 -9.17 4.65 -33.62
C GLU A 368 -10.26 5.46 -32.89
N VAL A 369 -9.83 6.41 -32.06
CA VAL A 369 -10.70 7.27 -31.21
C VAL A 369 -11.73 8.09 -32.00
N THR A 370 -11.44 8.30 -33.29
CA THR A 370 -12.17 9.11 -34.26
C THR A 370 -13.33 8.38 -34.92
N GLU A 371 -13.46 7.06 -34.77
CA GLU A 371 -14.56 6.31 -35.40
C GLU A 371 -15.93 6.66 -34.83
N GLU A 372 -16.88 6.93 -35.73
CA GLU A 372 -18.29 7.14 -35.42
C GLU A 372 -19.00 5.85 -34.97
N THR A 373 -18.39 4.67 -35.20
CA THR A 373 -18.95 3.35 -34.85
C THR A 373 -18.85 3.00 -33.35
N ILE A 374 -18.12 3.81 -32.57
CA ILE A 374 -17.92 3.62 -31.12
C ILE A 374 -19.19 4.02 -30.36
N THR A 375 -19.82 3.08 -29.64
CA THR A 375 -21.05 3.36 -28.86
C THR A 375 -20.77 3.81 -27.43
N HIS A 376 -19.71 3.28 -26.81
CA HIS A 376 -19.36 3.57 -25.41
C HIS A 376 -17.88 3.96 -25.28
N HIS A 377 -17.60 4.99 -24.49
CA HIS A 377 -16.26 5.46 -24.16
C HIS A 377 -16.06 5.40 -22.64
N ILE A 378 -15.15 4.54 -22.19
CA ILE A 378 -14.92 4.31 -20.76
C ILE A 378 -13.79 5.24 -20.26
N VAL A 379 -14.11 6.08 -19.28
CA VAL A 379 -13.23 7.15 -18.76
C VAL A 379 -13.30 7.16 -17.22
N ASP A 380 -12.15 7.30 -16.56
CA ASP A 380 -12.04 7.41 -15.09
C ASP A 380 -11.41 8.76 -14.71
N ARG A 381 -12.07 9.83 -15.15
CA ARG A 381 -11.70 11.23 -14.92
C ARG A 381 -12.96 12.06 -14.70
N PRO A 382 -12.93 13.10 -13.84
CA PRO A 382 -14.08 13.96 -13.62
C PRO A 382 -14.52 14.71 -14.89
N ASN A 383 -13.56 15.20 -15.68
CA ASN A 383 -13.80 15.85 -16.97
C ASN A 383 -12.94 15.19 -18.06
N ALA A 384 -13.54 14.95 -19.24
CA ALA A 384 -12.82 14.63 -20.47
C ALA A 384 -12.62 15.91 -21.30
N SER A 385 -11.45 16.10 -21.90
CA SER A 385 -11.12 17.30 -22.69
C SER A 385 -11.75 17.34 -24.08
N THR A 386 -12.17 16.19 -24.61
CA THR A 386 -12.74 16.01 -25.95
C THR A 386 -13.92 15.03 -25.86
N GLN A 387 -15.14 15.56 -26.02
CA GLN A 387 -16.37 14.78 -26.01
C GLN A 387 -17.03 14.78 -27.39
N TYR A 388 -17.60 13.64 -27.76
CA TYR A 388 -18.25 13.39 -29.04
C TYR A 388 -19.70 13.01 -28.77
N ILE A 389 -20.65 13.61 -29.49
CA ILE A 389 -22.09 13.55 -29.16
C ILE A 389 -22.71 12.17 -29.44
N ASN A 390 -22.09 11.36 -30.31
CA ASN A 390 -22.59 10.06 -30.75
C ASN A 390 -22.35 8.89 -29.78
N ARG A 391 -21.74 9.11 -28.59
CA ARG A 391 -21.31 8.03 -27.70
C ARG A 391 -21.43 8.35 -26.22
N TYR A 392 -21.74 7.33 -25.41
CA TYR A 392 -21.90 7.47 -23.96
C TYR A 392 -20.54 7.50 -23.26
N TYR A 393 -20.34 8.49 -22.38
CA TYR A 393 -19.14 8.63 -21.55
C TYR A 393 -19.43 8.10 -20.14
N ILE A 394 -18.97 6.89 -19.87
CA ILE A 394 -19.30 6.13 -18.65
C ILE A 394 -18.05 5.76 -17.83
N GLN A 395 -18.25 5.65 -16.53
CA GLN A 395 -17.24 5.17 -15.59
C GLN A 395 -17.11 3.64 -15.67
N PRO A 396 -15.93 3.05 -15.42
CA PRO A 396 -15.67 1.62 -15.68
C PRO A 396 -16.53 0.64 -14.88
N GLN A 397 -17.12 1.06 -13.74
CA GLN A 397 -17.94 0.18 -12.89
C GLN A 397 -19.16 -0.40 -13.62
N TRP A 398 -19.78 0.37 -14.54
CA TRP A 398 -20.99 -0.03 -15.29
C TRP A 398 -20.84 -1.39 -15.97
N VAL A 399 -19.68 -1.66 -16.58
CA VAL A 399 -19.40 -2.92 -17.28
C VAL A 399 -19.54 -4.11 -16.33
N TYR A 400 -19.00 -4.00 -15.12
CA TYR A 400 -18.99 -5.08 -14.11
C TYR A 400 -20.37 -5.28 -13.49
N ASP A 401 -21.11 -4.19 -13.23
CA ASP A 401 -22.45 -4.26 -12.66
C ASP A 401 -23.47 -4.85 -13.64
N CYS A 402 -23.41 -4.49 -14.93
CA CYS A 402 -24.23 -5.11 -16.00
C CYS A 402 -24.08 -6.64 -16.03
N ILE A 403 -22.85 -7.16 -15.91
CA ILE A 403 -22.57 -8.59 -15.95
C ILE A 403 -23.17 -9.32 -14.75
N ASN A 404 -23.02 -8.74 -13.56
CA ASN A 404 -23.57 -9.30 -12.33
C ASN A 404 -25.10 -9.23 -12.29
N ALA A 405 -25.69 -8.19 -12.88
CA ALA A 405 -27.12 -8.04 -13.08
C ALA A 405 -27.68 -8.92 -14.22
N LYS A 406 -26.82 -9.58 -15.03
CA LYS A 406 -27.16 -10.29 -16.28
C LYS A 406 -27.84 -9.43 -17.36
N ILE A 407 -27.97 -8.11 -17.17
CA ILE A 407 -28.71 -7.19 -18.04
C ILE A 407 -27.89 -5.93 -18.30
N VAL A 408 -28.11 -5.27 -19.45
CA VAL A 408 -27.51 -3.96 -19.72
C VAL A 408 -28.25 -2.94 -18.86
N LEU A 409 -27.56 -2.39 -17.85
CA LEU A 409 -28.11 -1.40 -16.91
C LEU A 409 -28.21 -0.02 -17.58
N PRO A 410 -29.10 0.86 -17.09
CA PRO A 410 -29.08 2.28 -17.41
C PRO A 410 -27.69 2.91 -17.23
N VAL A 411 -27.36 3.91 -18.06
CA VAL A 411 -26.03 4.55 -18.11
C VAL A 411 -25.95 5.80 -17.23
N GLU A 412 -27.10 6.34 -16.84
CA GLU A 412 -27.29 7.63 -16.19
C GLU A 412 -26.57 7.71 -14.84
N ASP A 413 -26.69 6.68 -14.01
CA ASP A 413 -26.05 6.57 -12.70
C ASP A 413 -24.51 6.42 -12.78
N TYR A 414 -23.98 6.22 -13.99
CA TYR A 414 -22.56 5.92 -14.27
C TYR A 414 -21.86 6.96 -15.14
N PHE A 415 -22.52 8.08 -15.47
CA PHE A 415 -21.90 9.19 -16.19
C PHE A 415 -20.77 9.86 -15.38
N LEU A 416 -19.90 10.60 -16.08
CA LEU A 416 -18.74 11.27 -15.47
C LEU A 416 -19.17 12.32 -14.43
N GLY A 417 -18.59 12.25 -13.24
CA GLY A 417 -18.90 13.16 -12.12
C GLY A 417 -20.13 12.80 -11.29
N VAL A 418 -20.89 11.76 -11.68
CA VAL A 418 -21.98 11.19 -10.87
C VAL A 418 -21.40 10.33 -9.75
N THR A 419 -22.05 10.34 -8.58
CA THR A 419 -21.74 9.42 -7.47
C THR A 419 -22.25 8.02 -7.80
N LEU A 420 -21.34 7.11 -8.12
CA LEU A 420 -21.66 5.74 -8.52
C LEU A 420 -22.47 4.97 -7.46
N PRO A 421 -23.34 4.03 -7.87
CA PRO A 421 -24.01 3.11 -6.95
C PRO A 421 -23.01 2.16 -6.26
N PRO A 422 -23.35 1.59 -5.09
CA PRO A 422 -22.49 0.60 -4.42
C PRO A 422 -22.28 -0.67 -5.26
N HIS A 423 -21.01 -1.01 -5.55
CA HIS A 423 -20.65 -2.25 -6.25
C HIS A 423 -20.94 -3.49 -5.37
N LEU A 424 -22.04 -4.19 -5.66
CA LEU A 424 -22.51 -5.34 -4.87
C LEU A 424 -21.76 -6.63 -5.21
N SER A 425 -21.53 -7.48 -4.21
CA SER A 425 -20.90 -8.80 -4.41
C SER A 425 -21.88 -9.83 -4.98
N PRO A 426 -21.62 -10.39 -6.18
CA PRO A 426 -22.49 -11.40 -6.80
C PRO A 426 -22.31 -12.80 -6.18
N PHE A 427 -21.45 -12.94 -5.16
CA PHE A 427 -21.15 -14.19 -4.46
C PHE A 427 -21.98 -14.42 -3.19
N VAL A 428 -22.88 -13.47 -2.83
CA VAL A 428 -23.78 -13.61 -1.68
C VAL A 428 -25.13 -14.17 -2.14
N GLU A 429 -25.42 -15.39 -1.68
CA GLU A 429 -26.73 -16.04 -1.79
C GLU A 429 -27.55 -15.72 -0.53
N GLU A 430 -28.51 -14.80 -0.64
CA GLU A 430 -29.46 -14.50 0.43
C GLU A 430 -30.45 -15.66 0.65
N LYS A 431 -30.92 -15.80 1.89
CA LYS A 431 -31.96 -16.75 2.29
C LYS A 431 -33.09 -16.00 2.99
N GLU A 432 -34.27 -16.61 3.07
CA GLU A 432 -35.43 -16.02 3.74
C GLU A 432 -35.08 -15.55 5.18
N GLY A 433 -35.15 -14.24 5.40
CA GLY A 433 -34.81 -13.59 6.67
C GLY A 433 -33.39 -13.01 6.77
N ASP A 434 -32.58 -13.06 5.71
CA ASP A 434 -31.33 -12.29 5.61
C ASP A 434 -31.59 -10.87 5.06
N TYR A 435 -30.78 -9.88 5.45
CA TYR A 435 -30.94 -8.48 5.02
C TYR A 435 -30.56 -8.29 3.54
N MET A 436 -31.48 -7.74 2.74
CA MET A 436 -31.28 -7.40 1.33
C MET A 436 -31.07 -5.88 1.14
N PRO A 437 -29.97 -5.42 0.54
CA PRO A 437 -29.76 -4.01 0.23
C PRO A 437 -30.77 -3.48 -0.80
N PRO A 438 -31.28 -2.23 -0.65
CA PRO A 438 -32.31 -1.68 -1.53
C PRO A 438 -31.85 -1.53 -2.99
N GLU A 439 -30.55 -1.38 -3.23
CA GLU A 439 -29.97 -1.34 -4.58
C GLU A 439 -30.09 -2.71 -5.27
N LYS A 440 -30.00 -3.80 -4.51
CA LYS A 440 -30.24 -5.16 -5.02
C LYS A 440 -31.71 -5.37 -5.34
N VAL A 441 -32.62 -4.82 -4.54
CA VAL A 441 -34.06 -4.81 -4.81
C VAL A 441 -34.36 -4.05 -6.11
N LYS A 442 -33.77 -2.86 -6.31
CA LYS A 442 -33.88 -2.09 -7.57
C LYS A 442 -33.39 -2.92 -8.78
N ILE A 443 -32.28 -3.66 -8.66
CA ILE A 443 -31.80 -4.57 -9.73
C ILE A 443 -32.76 -5.75 -9.97
N MET A 444 -33.32 -6.37 -8.92
CA MET A 444 -34.29 -7.47 -9.06
C MET A 444 -35.60 -7.01 -9.71
N ALA A 445 -36.07 -5.78 -9.43
CA ALA A 445 -37.24 -5.19 -10.09
C ALA A 445 -36.96 -4.97 -11.60
N LEU A 446 -35.79 -4.43 -11.94
CA LEU A 446 -35.37 -4.27 -13.34
C LEU A 446 -35.29 -5.62 -14.09
N GLN A 447 -34.82 -6.69 -13.44
CA GLN A 447 -34.82 -8.05 -14.01
C GLN A 447 -36.23 -8.59 -14.27
N ARG A 448 -37.25 -8.12 -13.55
CA ARG A 448 -38.68 -8.45 -13.79
C ARG A 448 -39.36 -7.57 -14.83
N GLY A 449 -38.68 -6.53 -15.32
CA GLY A 449 -39.27 -5.51 -16.20
C GLY A 449 -40.15 -4.48 -15.47
N GLU A 450 -40.10 -4.46 -14.14
CA GLU A 450 -40.78 -3.44 -13.34
C GLU A 450 -40.00 -2.12 -13.46
N LYS A 451 -40.69 -1.01 -13.75
CA LYS A 451 -40.05 0.32 -13.71
C LYS A 451 -39.77 0.67 -12.25
N PRO A 452 -38.56 1.16 -11.90
CA PRO A 452 -38.31 1.65 -10.56
C PRO A 452 -39.26 2.83 -10.30
N ALA A 453 -39.97 2.79 -9.17
CA ALA A 453 -40.66 3.97 -8.67
C ALA A 453 -39.63 5.10 -8.51
N GLN A 454 -39.87 6.23 -9.17
CA GLN A 454 -39.10 7.43 -8.87
C GLN A 454 -39.45 7.84 -7.44
N GLU A 455 -38.43 8.24 -6.69
CA GLU A 455 -38.60 8.78 -5.33
C GLU A 455 -39.37 10.11 -5.45
N GLN A 456 -40.70 10.04 -5.35
CA GLN A 456 -41.55 11.22 -5.22
C GLN A 456 -41.26 11.83 -3.85
N GLU A 457 -40.76 13.07 -3.86
CA GLU A 457 -40.75 13.91 -2.67
C GLU A 457 -42.21 14.24 -2.30
N ASP A 458 -42.51 14.15 -1.00
CA ASP A 458 -43.70 14.64 -0.31
C ASP A 458 -45.08 14.07 -0.74
N GLU A 459 -45.50 12.98 -0.07
CA GLU A 459 -46.89 12.86 0.40
C GLU A 459 -46.86 12.26 1.83
N GLU A 460 -47.65 12.83 2.75
CA GLU A 460 -47.66 12.48 4.18
C GLU A 460 -48.69 11.37 4.41
N GLU A 461 -48.26 10.10 4.54
CA GLU A 461 -49.10 9.08 5.17
C GLU A 461 -49.01 9.25 6.69
N GLU A 462 -50.15 9.41 7.35
CA GLU A 462 -50.27 9.56 8.80
C GLU A 462 -49.99 8.21 9.48
N ASP A 463 -48.86 8.09 10.20
CA ASP A 463 -48.58 6.94 11.05
C ASP A 463 -49.65 6.84 12.17
N GLU A 464 -50.58 5.88 12.08
CA GLU A 464 -51.42 5.47 13.21
C GLU A 464 -50.57 4.66 14.20
N ASP A 465 -49.87 5.36 15.10
CA ASP A 465 -49.18 4.77 16.25
C ASP A 465 -50.18 3.98 17.15
N GLU A 466 -50.18 2.64 17.09
CA GLU A 466 -50.70 1.79 18.18
C GLU A 466 -49.56 1.59 19.21
N ASP A 467 -49.67 2.22 20.39
CA ASP A 467 -48.64 2.24 21.43
C ASP A 467 -48.21 0.84 21.93
N GLU A 468 -46.97 0.43 21.68
CA GLU A 468 -46.25 -0.58 22.49
C GLU A 468 -44.94 0.02 23.03
N GLU A 469 -45.02 0.68 24.19
CA GLU A 469 -43.88 1.16 24.97
C GLU A 469 -43.06 -0.02 25.53
N GLU A 470 -42.02 -0.48 24.82
CA GLU A 470 -40.89 -1.18 25.46
C GLU A 470 -39.86 -0.13 25.89
N GLU A 471 -39.70 0.10 27.20
CA GLU A 471 -38.70 1.04 27.76
C GLU A 471 -37.26 0.56 27.44
N GLU A 472 -36.50 1.33 26.66
CA GLU A 472 -35.06 1.12 26.47
C GLU A 472 -34.30 1.55 27.75
N ASP A 473 -33.89 0.59 28.59
CA ASP A 473 -33.06 0.86 29.77
C ASP A 473 -31.58 1.06 29.35
N ASP A 474 -31.12 2.30 29.45
CA ASP A 474 -29.94 2.84 28.75
C ASP A 474 -28.62 2.52 29.48
N ASN A 475 -28.13 1.28 29.40
CA ASN A 475 -26.73 0.88 29.70
C ASN A 475 -26.38 -0.50 29.07
N ASP A 476 -25.62 -0.53 27.97
CA ASP A 476 -25.05 -1.78 27.44
C ASP A 476 -23.79 -1.54 26.59
N ASP A 477 -22.62 -1.43 27.25
CA ASP A 477 -21.30 -1.23 26.61
C ASP A 477 -20.14 -1.92 27.38
N GLU A 478 -20.42 -2.98 28.19
CA GLU A 478 -19.37 -3.74 28.90
C GLU A 478 -19.62 -5.27 29.12
N GLU A 479 -20.59 -5.92 28.45
CA GLU A 479 -20.86 -7.38 28.60
C GLU A 479 -20.64 -8.23 27.32
N GLU A 480 -19.40 -8.69 27.09
CA GLU A 480 -19.07 -9.86 26.24
C GLU A 480 -18.41 -10.98 27.10
N ASP A 481 -19.08 -11.52 28.12
CA ASP A 481 -18.62 -12.76 28.81
C ASP A 481 -19.70 -13.59 29.60
N GLU A 482 -20.97 -13.16 29.74
CA GLU A 482 -21.98 -13.88 30.59
C GLU A 482 -23.02 -14.77 29.84
N GLU A 483 -22.82 -15.14 28.55
CA GLU A 483 -23.75 -16.02 27.78
C GLU A 483 -23.95 -17.47 28.36
N GLU A 484 -23.25 -17.89 29.44
CA GLU A 484 -23.47 -19.22 30.07
C GLU A 484 -24.47 -19.22 31.26
N ASP A 485 -24.79 -18.07 31.89
CA ASP A 485 -25.64 -18.03 33.11
C ASP A 485 -27.15 -17.87 32.83
N GLU A 486 -27.56 -17.40 31.64
CA GLU A 486 -28.99 -17.28 31.27
C GLU A 486 -29.71 -18.64 31.30
N GLU A 487 -29.10 -19.71 30.78
CA GLU A 487 -29.73 -21.05 30.71
C GLU A 487 -30.06 -21.60 32.13
N GLU A 488 -29.24 -21.32 33.15
CA GLU A 488 -29.55 -21.74 34.53
C GLU A 488 -30.59 -20.81 35.19
N SER A 489 -30.81 -19.60 34.68
CA SER A 489 -31.83 -18.68 35.18
C SER A 489 -33.25 -19.09 34.72
N GLU A 490 -33.41 -19.43 33.43
CA GLU A 490 -34.70 -19.88 32.87
C GLU A 490 -35.18 -21.17 33.53
N GLU A 491 -34.29 -22.15 33.72
CA GLU A 491 -34.66 -23.44 34.30
C GLU A 491 -35.16 -23.31 35.76
N LYS A 492 -34.67 -22.32 36.51
CA LYS A 492 -35.19 -21.94 37.84
C LYS A 492 -36.57 -21.29 37.74
N ASN A 493 -36.80 -20.41 36.75
CA ASN A 493 -38.08 -19.73 36.54
C ASN A 493 -39.19 -20.68 36.04
N LEU A 494 -38.89 -21.65 35.17
CA LEU A 494 -39.86 -22.70 34.80
C LEU A 494 -40.32 -23.50 36.03
N LYS A 495 -39.39 -23.91 36.90
CA LYS A 495 -39.70 -24.64 38.16
C LYS A 495 -40.51 -23.78 39.15
N LYS A 496 -40.41 -22.45 39.06
CA LYS A 496 -41.20 -21.47 39.84
C LYS A 496 -42.64 -21.36 39.31
N MET A 497 -42.81 -21.30 37.99
CA MET A 497 -44.12 -21.27 37.32
C MET A 497 -44.91 -22.57 37.47
N GLU A 498 -44.27 -23.74 37.33
CA GLU A 498 -44.93 -25.04 37.58
C GLU A 498 -45.49 -25.13 39.01
N LYS A 499 -44.77 -24.58 40.00
CA LYS A 499 -45.23 -24.49 41.39
C LYS A 499 -46.46 -23.61 41.56
N GLN A 500 -46.47 -22.42 40.94
CA GLN A 500 -47.62 -21.50 41.01
C GLN A 500 -48.87 -22.08 40.33
N ARG A 501 -48.69 -22.78 39.20
CA ARG A 501 -49.77 -23.44 38.45
C ARG A 501 -50.48 -24.56 39.24
N SER A 502 -49.91 -25.02 40.35
CA SER A 502 -50.55 -26.00 41.25
C SER A 502 -51.58 -25.41 42.22
N GLN A 503 -51.64 -24.09 42.40
CA GLN A 503 -52.55 -23.43 43.34
C GLN A 503 -53.78 -22.84 42.62
N GLY A 504 -54.85 -23.63 42.52
CA GLY A 504 -56.10 -23.19 41.92
C GLY A 504 -56.78 -22.06 42.68
N LYS A 505 -57.04 -20.94 42.00
CA LYS A 505 -58.00 -19.90 42.40
C LYS A 505 -59.08 -19.78 41.33
N SER A 506 -60.34 -19.77 41.74
CA SER A 506 -61.46 -19.44 40.87
C SER A 506 -61.52 -17.93 40.61
N LEU A 507 -61.74 -17.56 39.35
CA LEU A 507 -62.03 -16.18 38.94
C LEU A 507 -63.53 -16.05 38.66
N GLN A 508 -64.14 -14.95 39.12
CA GLN A 508 -65.53 -14.63 38.79
C GLN A 508 -65.57 -13.87 37.46
N VAL A 509 -66.32 -14.40 36.49
CA VAL A 509 -66.53 -13.74 35.21
C VAL A 509 -67.56 -12.62 35.37
N LYS A 510 -67.20 -11.40 34.94
CA LYS A 510 -68.14 -10.33 34.61
C LYS A 510 -68.14 -10.13 33.10
N VAL A 511 -69.33 -10.11 32.50
CA VAL A 511 -69.52 -9.87 31.07
C VAL A 511 -69.87 -8.41 30.85
N THR A 512 -69.17 -7.76 29.92
CA THR A 512 -69.52 -6.45 29.35
C THR A 512 -69.98 -6.63 27.91
N PRO A 513 -71.00 -5.88 27.43
CA PRO A 513 -71.42 -5.95 26.03
C PRO A 513 -70.34 -5.36 25.10
N GLY A 514 -70.03 -6.06 24.01
CA GLY A 514 -68.96 -5.67 23.09
C GLY A 514 -69.33 -4.56 22.10
N LYS A 515 -68.32 -3.77 21.70
CA LYS A 515 -68.33 -3.06 20.40
C LYS A 515 -68.08 -4.08 19.29
N MET A 516 -68.72 -3.90 18.13
CA MET A 516 -68.31 -4.60 16.92
C MET A 516 -66.96 -4.05 16.44
N LYS A 517 -65.96 -4.93 16.29
CA LYS A 517 -64.74 -4.64 15.53
C LYS A 517 -65.06 -4.86 14.05
N VAL A 518 -64.55 -4.01 13.15
CA VAL A 518 -64.54 -4.32 11.71
C VAL A 518 -63.22 -5.05 11.46
N GLU A 519 -63.31 -6.32 11.10
CA GLU A 519 -62.15 -7.20 11.00
C GLU A 519 -61.59 -7.17 9.57
N ASN A 520 -60.32 -6.79 9.44
CA ASN A 520 -59.61 -6.81 8.16
C ASN A 520 -59.29 -8.29 7.81
N PRO A 521 -59.79 -8.85 6.69
CA PRO A 521 -59.73 -10.29 6.43
C PRO A 521 -58.31 -10.87 6.40
N GLU A 522 -57.29 -10.07 6.07
CA GLU A 522 -55.90 -10.52 6.12
C GLU A 522 -55.37 -10.71 7.55
N ARG A 523 -55.80 -9.90 8.53
CA ARG A 523 -55.45 -10.11 9.96
C ARG A 523 -56.12 -11.41 10.47
N LEU A 524 -57.39 -11.66 10.12
CA LEU A 524 -58.07 -12.92 10.45
C LEU A 524 -57.34 -14.15 9.88
N GLU A 525 -57.01 -14.15 8.59
CA GLU A 525 -56.34 -15.29 7.96
C GLU A 525 -54.92 -15.52 8.53
N GLN A 526 -54.24 -14.45 8.96
CA GLN A 526 -52.97 -14.54 9.69
C GLN A 526 -53.13 -15.11 11.11
N GLU A 527 -54.18 -14.70 11.84
CA GLU A 527 -54.51 -15.21 13.17
C GLU A 527 -54.88 -16.70 13.12
N GLU A 528 -55.74 -17.14 12.20
CA GLU A 528 -56.07 -18.55 11.96
C GLU A 528 -54.79 -19.36 11.64
N LYS A 529 -53.96 -18.89 10.70
CA LYS A 529 -52.66 -19.52 10.37
C LYS A 529 -51.67 -19.49 11.55
N ALA A 530 -51.83 -18.61 12.53
CA ALA A 530 -51.02 -18.58 13.75
C ALA A 530 -51.55 -19.57 14.81
N GLU A 531 -52.86 -19.72 14.93
CA GLU A 531 -53.50 -20.72 15.78
C GLU A 531 -53.22 -22.14 15.28
N GLU A 532 -53.33 -22.41 13.97
CA GLU A 532 -52.93 -23.69 13.38
C GLU A 532 -51.48 -24.06 13.71
N LYS A 533 -50.55 -23.11 13.56
CA LYS A 533 -49.13 -23.30 13.92
C LYS A 533 -48.97 -23.57 15.42
N ARG A 534 -49.67 -22.85 16.30
CA ARG A 534 -49.66 -23.08 17.76
C ARG A 534 -50.17 -24.48 18.11
N LEU A 535 -51.29 -24.91 17.52
CA LEU A 535 -51.87 -26.23 17.70
C LEU A 535 -50.92 -27.34 17.19
N ALA A 536 -50.32 -27.16 16.02
CA ALA A 536 -49.31 -28.08 15.48
C ALA A 536 -48.11 -28.24 16.43
N ILE A 537 -47.57 -27.13 16.97
CA ILE A 537 -46.45 -27.15 17.94
C ILE A 537 -46.83 -27.89 19.24
N MET A 538 -48.09 -27.82 19.68
CA MET A 538 -48.56 -28.58 20.85
C MET A 538 -48.66 -30.09 20.59
N MET A 539 -48.86 -30.52 19.34
CA MET A 539 -48.94 -31.94 18.94
C MET A 539 -47.58 -32.60 18.67
N MET A 540 -46.47 -31.84 18.63
CA MET A 540 -45.12 -32.37 18.39
C MET A 540 -44.59 -33.17 19.59
N LYS A 541 -43.81 -34.24 19.34
CA LYS A 541 -43.18 -35.00 20.43
C LYS A 541 -42.08 -34.16 21.08
N LYS A 542 -41.86 -34.31 22.40
CA LYS A 542 -40.94 -33.47 23.19
C LYS A 542 -39.51 -33.31 22.61
N LYS A 543 -38.97 -34.32 21.92
CA LYS A 543 -37.67 -34.23 21.22
C LYS A 543 -37.72 -33.43 19.91
N GLU A 544 -38.82 -33.58 19.16
CA GLU A 544 -39.07 -32.87 17.90
C GLU A 544 -39.36 -31.39 18.19
N LYS A 545 -40.11 -31.10 19.27
CA LYS A 545 -40.33 -29.74 19.76
C LYS A 545 -39.03 -29.04 20.18
N TYR A 546 -38.17 -29.66 21.00
CA TYR A 546 -36.88 -29.05 21.38
C TYR A 546 -35.99 -28.72 20.16
N LEU A 547 -36.01 -29.57 19.11
CA LEU A 547 -35.31 -29.29 17.86
C LEU A 547 -35.94 -28.11 17.10
N TYR A 548 -37.27 -28.06 17.04
CA TYR A 548 -38.02 -26.93 16.46
C TYR A 548 -37.73 -25.61 17.21
N ASP A 549 -37.81 -25.62 18.53
CA ASP A 549 -37.53 -24.45 19.38
C ASP A 549 -36.10 -23.93 19.15
N LYS A 550 -35.10 -24.83 19.04
CA LYS A 550 -33.71 -24.45 18.73
C LYS A 550 -33.52 -23.92 17.29
N ILE A 551 -34.28 -24.42 16.32
CA ILE A 551 -34.32 -23.87 14.95
C ILE A 551 -34.97 -22.48 14.95
N MET A 552 -36.06 -22.29 15.70
CA MET A 552 -36.76 -21.01 15.81
C MET A 552 -35.95 -19.96 16.55
N PHE A 553 -35.18 -20.34 17.59
CA PHE A 553 -34.19 -19.46 18.22
C PHE A 553 -33.14 -18.98 17.22
N GLY A 554 -32.56 -19.89 16.43
CA GLY A 554 -31.62 -19.55 15.35
C GLY A 554 -32.23 -18.63 14.27
N LYS A 555 -33.51 -18.80 13.93
CA LYS A 555 -34.25 -17.86 13.05
C LYS A 555 -34.48 -16.51 13.71
N LYS A 556 -34.93 -16.46 14.97
CA LYS A 556 -35.13 -15.19 15.72
C LYS A 556 -33.83 -14.38 15.82
N ARG A 557 -32.70 -15.03 16.13
CA ARG A 557 -31.38 -14.39 16.17
C ARG A 557 -31.02 -13.73 14.83
N LYS A 558 -31.18 -14.47 13.71
CA LYS A 558 -30.98 -13.93 12.35
C LYS A 558 -31.88 -12.71 12.06
N ILE A 559 -33.15 -12.77 12.42
CA ILE A 559 -34.10 -11.66 12.21
C ILE A 559 -33.69 -10.44 13.05
N ARG A 560 -33.28 -10.63 14.32
CA ARG A 560 -32.74 -9.54 15.17
C ARG A 560 -31.46 -8.94 14.57
N GLU A 561 -30.55 -9.77 14.06
CA GLU A 561 -29.33 -9.33 13.36
C GLU A 561 -29.65 -8.55 12.07
N ALA A 562 -30.62 -9.01 11.26
CA ALA A 562 -31.08 -8.34 10.05
C ALA A 562 -31.76 -6.99 10.36
N ASN A 563 -32.65 -6.93 11.36
CA ASN A 563 -33.29 -5.69 11.79
C ASN A 563 -32.25 -4.66 12.29
N LYS A 564 -31.24 -5.12 13.05
CA LYS A 564 -30.11 -4.29 13.50
C LYS A 564 -29.25 -3.75 12.34
N LEU A 565 -29.21 -4.45 11.19
CA LEU A 565 -28.62 -3.93 9.95
C LEU A 565 -29.53 -2.92 9.23
N THR A 566 -30.84 -3.19 9.13
CA THR A 566 -31.82 -2.26 8.56
C THR A 566 -31.82 -0.91 9.29
N ALA A 567 -31.87 -0.93 10.62
CA ALA A 567 -31.81 0.28 11.45
C ALA A 567 -30.50 1.06 11.26
N LYS A 568 -29.35 0.36 11.18
CA LYS A 568 -28.05 0.97 10.88
C LYS A 568 -27.99 1.60 9.48
N ARG A 569 -28.65 1.01 8.47
CA ARG A 569 -28.75 1.62 7.12
C ARG A 569 -29.65 2.87 7.13
N LYS A 570 -30.82 2.82 7.77
CA LYS A 570 -31.71 4.00 7.93
C LYS A 570 -30.96 5.16 8.58
N ALA A 571 -30.31 4.92 9.72
CA ALA A 571 -29.49 5.91 10.42
C ALA A 571 -28.31 6.45 9.59
N HIS A 572 -27.63 5.60 8.80
CA HIS A 572 -26.58 6.03 7.87
C HIS A 572 -27.13 6.95 6.77
N ASP A 573 -28.27 6.59 6.18
CA ASP A 573 -28.80 7.30 5.01
C ASP A 573 -29.47 8.62 5.40
N ASP A 574 -30.06 8.68 6.60
CA ASP A 574 -30.51 9.93 7.19
C ASP A 574 -29.33 10.82 7.64
N ALA A 575 -28.22 10.24 8.09
CA ALA A 575 -26.97 10.98 8.29
C ALA A 575 -26.37 11.50 6.97
N GLU A 576 -26.48 10.76 5.86
CA GLU A 576 -26.12 11.23 4.52
C GLU A 576 -27.05 12.35 4.03
N LYS A 577 -28.38 12.23 4.19
CA LYS A 577 -29.34 13.30 3.87
C LYS A 577 -29.05 14.55 4.70
N ALA A 578 -28.74 14.40 5.99
CA ALA A 578 -28.31 15.49 6.86
C ALA A 578 -26.97 16.11 6.42
N ASN A 579 -26.00 15.29 5.98
CA ASN A 579 -24.72 15.77 5.46
C ASN A 579 -24.87 16.47 4.10
N LYS A 580 -25.74 16.01 3.20
CA LYS A 580 -26.11 16.68 1.94
C LYS A 580 -26.83 18.02 2.21
N LYS A 581 -27.71 18.09 3.22
CA LYS A 581 -28.31 19.34 3.72
C LYS A 581 -27.27 20.29 4.36
N LYS A 582 -26.21 19.77 4.99
CA LYS A 582 -25.09 20.56 5.56
C LYS A 582 -24.08 21.04 4.51
N THR A 583 -23.68 20.22 3.54
CA THR A 583 -22.71 20.62 2.49
C THR A 583 -23.28 21.68 1.54
N ARG A 584 -24.61 21.72 1.32
CA ARG A 584 -25.30 22.87 0.71
C ARG A 584 -25.13 24.21 1.47
N LYS A 585 -24.53 24.22 2.67
CA LYS A 585 -24.30 25.42 3.51
C LYS A 585 -22.87 25.58 4.03
N VAL A 586 -21.87 24.86 3.48
CA VAL A 586 -20.45 25.01 3.86
C VAL A 586 -19.61 25.31 2.60
N PRO A 587 -18.67 26.28 2.62
CA PRO A 587 -17.82 26.57 1.46
C PRO A 587 -16.96 25.38 1.01
N VAL A 588 -16.80 25.24 -0.30
CA VAL A 588 -15.90 24.29 -0.97
C VAL A 588 -14.46 24.42 -0.42
N PRO A 589 -13.71 23.33 -0.21
CA PRO A 589 -12.32 23.39 0.25
C PRO A 589 -11.45 24.29 -0.64
N TYR A 590 -10.56 25.06 -0.03
CA TYR A 590 -9.69 26.02 -0.69
C TYR A 590 -8.77 25.35 -1.72
N SER A 591 -9.10 25.52 -3.00
CA SER A 591 -8.17 25.36 -4.11
C SER A 591 -7.15 26.50 -4.09
N CYS A 592 -5.87 26.20 -4.34
CA CYS A 592 -4.85 27.24 -4.53
C CYS A 592 -4.99 28.01 -5.88
N ALA A 593 -6.06 27.77 -6.66
CA ALA A 593 -6.35 28.52 -7.89
C ALA A 593 -6.71 29.98 -7.59
N HIS A 594 -6.35 30.89 -8.51
CA HIS A 594 -6.45 32.33 -8.28
C HIS A 594 -7.89 32.81 -8.00
N ARG A 595 -8.08 33.51 -6.87
CA ARG A 595 -8.90 34.72 -6.90
C ARG A 595 -8.04 35.86 -7.45
N PRO A 596 -8.45 36.56 -8.53
CA PRO A 596 -7.88 37.86 -8.83
C PRO A 596 -8.32 38.83 -7.72
N SER A 597 -7.41 39.17 -6.80
CA SER A 597 -7.63 40.29 -5.89
C SER A 597 -7.78 41.58 -6.69
N GLN A 598 -8.72 42.41 -6.27
CA GLN A 598 -9.04 43.67 -6.95
C GLN A 598 -7.83 44.62 -6.95
N LEU A 599 -7.79 45.51 -7.94
CA LEU A 599 -6.78 46.56 -8.06
C LEU A 599 -6.73 47.44 -6.79
N HIS A 600 -5.75 47.19 -5.92
CA HIS A 600 -5.35 48.18 -4.94
C HIS A 600 -4.47 49.25 -5.64
N PRO A 601 -4.85 50.53 -5.60
CA PRO A 601 -4.07 51.60 -6.22
C PRO A 601 -2.75 51.83 -5.46
N LYS A 602 -1.77 52.42 -6.15
CA LYS A 602 -0.47 52.79 -5.56
C LYS A 602 -0.66 53.77 -4.39
N PRO A 603 0.14 53.69 -3.32
CA PRO A 603 0.10 54.65 -2.23
C PRO A 603 0.65 56.01 -2.70
N THR A 604 -0.25 56.96 -2.96
CA THR A 604 0.08 58.39 -2.92
C THR A 604 0.21 58.82 -1.46
N ALA A 605 1.30 59.49 -1.10
CA ALA A 605 1.41 60.12 0.21
C ALA A 605 0.39 61.26 0.34
N ASN A 606 -0.37 61.30 1.45
CA ASN A 606 -0.40 62.47 2.33
C ASN A 606 -1.18 62.25 3.63
N ASP A 607 -0.54 62.72 4.70
CA ASP A 607 -1.10 63.25 5.94
C ASP A 607 -1.94 62.37 6.88
N SER A 608 -2.29 63.00 8.00
CA SER A 608 -2.57 62.45 9.32
C SER A 608 -4.07 62.45 9.68
N HIS A 609 -4.50 61.51 10.52
CA HIS A 609 -4.92 61.81 11.91
C HIS A 609 -5.21 60.54 12.72
N GLN A 610 -5.49 60.74 14.01
CA GLN A 610 -5.35 59.78 15.12
C GLN A 610 -6.40 58.64 15.21
N THR A 611 -5.94 57.55 15.85
CA THR A 611 -6.70 56.64 16.75
C THR A 611 -7.98 55.95 16.26
N HIS A 612 -7.90 54.63 16.08
CA HIS A 612 -8.54 53.67 16.99
C HIS A 612 -7.77 52.34 16.97
N GLY A 613 -7.94 51.49 18.00
CA GLY A 613 -7.16 50.26 18.14
C GLY A 613 -7.50 49.21 17.08
N GLN A 614 -6.54 48.87 16.22
CA GLN A 614 -6.67 47.76 15.29
C GLN A 614 -6.60 46.43 16.04
N THR A 615 -7.70 45.66 16.01
CA THR A 615 -7.73 44.27 16.45
C THR A 615 -6.92 43.43 15.48
N CYS A 616 -5.66 43.14 15.82
CA CYS A 616 -4.81 42.31 14.97
C CYS A 616 -5.26 40.84 15.03
N THR A 617 -5.56 40.25 13.87
CA THR A 617 -5.90 38.84 13.74
C THR A 617 -4.64 37.98 13.77
N ALA A 618 -4.61 36.94 14.61
CA ALA A 618 -3.49 36.00 14.67
C ALA A 618 -3.25 35.33 13.30
N LYS A 619 -2.02 35.40 12.79
CA LYS A 619 -1.62 34.73 11.54
C LYS A 619 -1.44 33.23 11.77
N VAL A 620 -2.12 32.44 10.94
CA VAL A 620 -2.12 30.96 11.00
C VAL A 620 -1.26 30.30 9.93
N ASP A 621 -1.04 30.97 8.80
CA ASP A 621 -0.23 30.43 7.70
C ASP A 621 1.24 30.82 7.88
N VAL A 622 2.10 29.84 8.20
CA VAL A 622 3.50 30.05 8.62
C VAL A 622 4.44 29.06 7.91
N MET A 623 5.40 29.61 7.16
CA MET A 623 6.54 28.86 6.65
C MET A 623 7.74 29.10 7.55
N PHE A 624 8.14 28.08 8.31
CA PHE A 624 9.39 28.10 9.07
C PHE A 624 10.49 27.38 8.30
N MET A 625 11.44 28.12 7.74
CA MET A 625 12.62 27.52 7.13
C MET A 625 13.58 27.04 8.22
N LYS A 626 13.58 25.73 8.46
CA LYS A 626 14.30 25.08 9.57
C LYS A 626 15.76 24.83 9.23
N THR A 627 16.61 25.75 9.68
CA THR A 627 18.07 25.63 9.65
C THR A 627 18.60 24.59 10.65
N HIS A 628 19.79 24.05 10.38
CA HIS A 628 20.46 23.05 11.20
C HIS A 628 21.12 23.64 12.45
N LYS A 629 21.04 22.94 13.59
CA LYS A 629 21.72 23.25 14.88
C LYS A 629 21.45 24.64 15.50
N THR A 630 20.51 25.41 14.97
CA THR A 630 20.04 26.75 15.39
C THR A 630 18.94 26.71 16.47
N ALA A 631 19.04 25.79 17.44
CA ALA A 631 18.00 25.53 18.46
C ALA A 631 16.57 25.22 17.92
N SER A 632 16.44 25.01 16.61
CA SER A 632 15.16 24.99 15.87
C SER A 632 14.16 23.91 16.32
N SER A 633 14.60 22.81 16.95
CA SER A 633 13.70 21.84 17.61
C SER A 633 12.86 22.44 18.75
N THR A 634 13.36 23.48 19.44
CA THR A 634 12.58 24.19 20.47
C THR A 634 11.46 25.01 19.83
N PHE A 635 11.74 25.68 18.70
CA PHE A 635 10.73 26.44 17.96
C PHE A 635 9.69 25.55 17.27
N LEU A 636 10.09 24.35 16.82
CA LEU A 636 9.13 23.35 16.32
C LEU A 636 8.11 22.93 17.38
N ASN A 637 8.50 22.82 18.65
CA ASN A 637 7.55 22.47 19.72
C ASN A 637 6.44 23.53 19.87
N ILE A 638 6.80 24.82 19.73
CA ILE A 638 5.86 25.95 19.68
C ILE A 638 4.93 25.79 18.46
N LEU A 639 5.49 25.61 17.25
CA LEU A 639 4.72 25.47 16.01
C LEU A 639 3.75 24.27 16.02
N PHE A 640 4.19 23.12 16.54
CA PHE A 640 3.35 21.92 16.64
C PHE A 640 2.18 22.15 17.61
N ARG A 641 2.45 22.72 18.79
CA ARG A 641 1.40 23.08 19.76
C ARG A 641 0.41 24.11 19.22
N PHE A 642 0.90 25.15 18.54
CA PHE A 642 0.05 26.17 17.91
C PHE A 642 -0.82 25.58 16.80
N GLY A 643 -0.24 24.79 15.90
CA GLY A 643 -0.99 24.13 14.83
C GLY A 643 -2.04 23.15 15.36
N GLU A 644 -1.78 22.44 16.46
CA GLU A 644 -2.80 21.62 17.12
C GLU A 644 -3.90 22.45 17.81
N LYS A 645 -3.54 23.53 18.53
CA LYS A 645 -4.49 24.48 19.16
C LYS A 645 -5.50 25.00 18.12
N HIS A 646 -5.02 25.32 16.93
CA HIS A 646 -5.82 25.90 15.84
C HIS A 646 -6.25 24.90 14.75
N ARG A 647 -6.00 23.58 14.94
CA ARG A 647 -6.35 22.49 14.00
C ARG A 647 -5.83 22.70 12.56
N LEU A 648 -4.64 23.26 12.43
CA LEU A 648 -4.01 23.66 11.17
C LEU A 648 -3.37 22.48 10.43
N LYS A 649 -3.35 22.57 9.09
CA LYS A 649 -2.83 21.52 8.21
C LYS A 649 -1.32 21.69 7.98
N PHE A 650 -0.54 20.72 8.46
CA PHE A 650 0.91 20.67 8.27
C PHE A 650 1.32 20.03 6.94
N ALA A 651 2.31 20.62 6.26
CA ALA A 651 3.06 19.97 5.19
C ALA A 651 4.19 19.15 5.81
N PHE A 652 4.04 17.82 5.81
CA PHE A 652 5.03 16.87 6.32
C PHE A 652 5.65 16.02 5.22
N PRO A 653 6.89 15.51 5.41
CA PRO A 653 7.45 14.44 4.58
C PRO A 653 6.72 13.11 4.82
N ASP A 654 6.73 12.22 3.83
CA ASP A 654 6.02 10.93 3.91
C ASP A 654 6.76 9.88 4.77
N SER A 655 8.06 9.67 4.53
CA SER A 655 8.80 8.50 5.03
C SER A 655 10.07 8.81 5.86
N ARG A 656 10.37 10.10 6.06
CA ARG A 656 11.57 10.62 6.76
C ARG A 656 11.18 11.75 7.73
N ASN A 657 12.15 12.30 8.47
CA ASN A 657 11.94 13.52 9.28
C ASN A 657 12.24 14.82 8.49
N ASP A 658 12.80 14.69 7.29
CA ASP A 658 13.24 15.76 6.40
C ASP A 658 12.69 15.54 4.97
N PHE A 659 12.69 16.60 4.17
CA PHE A 659 12.31 16.56 2.76
C PHE A 659 13.53 16.25 1.89
N PHE A 660 13.97 14.98 1.90
CA PHE A 660 15.04 14.41 1.05
C PHE A 660 16.37 15.21 0.98
N TYR A 661 16.70 15.94 2.05
CA TYR A 661 17.96 16.66 2.23
C TYR A 661 19.17 15.70 2.00
N PRO A 662 20.21 16.11 1.23
CA PRO A 662 20.56 17.48 0.80
C PRO A 662 19.99 17.96 -0.54
N SER A 663 19.09 17.20 -1.18
CA SER A 663 18.43 17.65 -2.41
C SER A 663 17.59 18.91 -2.19
N LEU A 664 17.45 19.74 -3.23
CA LEU A 664 16.50 20.86 -3.21
C LEU A 664 15.07 20.34 -2.96
N PHE A 665 14.29 21.16 -2.23
CA PHE A 665 12.90 20.84 -1.94
C PHE A 665 12.05 20.75 -3.22
N GLU A 666 11.16 19.77 -3.26
CA GLU A 666 10.10 19.64 -4.26
C GLU A 666 8.77 19.31 -3.59
N ARG A 667 7.66 19.83 -4.11
CA ARG A 667 6.31 19.52 -3.56
C ARG A 667 5.90 18.05 -3.71
N SER A 668 6.57 17.29 -4.57
CA SER A 668 6.50 15.83 -4.69
C SER A 668 6.87 15.10 -3.38
N GLN A 669 7.67 15.74 -2.52
CA GLN A 669 8.20 15.18 -1.27
C GLN A 669 7.21 15.33 -0.09
N VAL A 670 6.09 16.03 -0.29
CA VAL A 670 5.06 16.26 0.74
C VAL A 670 4.05 15.14 0.76
N LYS A 671 3.84 14.56 1.96
CA LYS A 671 2.86 13.51 2.22
C LYS A 671 1.46 13.94 1.79
N ASP A 672 0.74 13.01 1.15
CA ASP A 672 -0.63 13.18 0.68
C ASP A 672 -0.86 14.39 -0.26
N TYR A 673 0.20 14.91 -0.90
CA TYR A 673 0.07 16.04 -1.85
C TYR A 673 -0.71 15.65 -3.11
N ARG A 674 -1.65 16.51 -3.50
CA ARG A 674 -2.34 16.48 -4.80
C ARG A 674 -2.36 17.91 -5.36
N SER A 675 -2.32 18.03 -6.69
CA SER A 675 -2.36 19.33 -7.38
C SER A 675 -3.53 20.19 -6.90
N GLY A 676 -3.24 21.43 -6.48
CA GLY A 676 -4.24 22.37 -5.96
C GLY A 676 -4.48 22.32 -4.45
N MET A 677 -3.86 21.39 -3.69
CA MET A 677 -3.93 21.36 -2.23
C MET A 677 -2.94 22.34 -1.58
N CYS A 678 -3.47 23.27 -0.78
CA CYS A 678 -2.69 24.18 0.07
C CYS A 678 -2.49 23.59 1.48
N PHE A 679 -1.53 24.15 2.22
CA PHE A 679 -1.18 23.82 3.61
C PHE A 679 -1.00 25.12 4.42
N ASN A 680 -1.14 25.05 5.74
CA ASN A 680 -1.00 26.21 6.63
C ASN A 680 0.42 26.34 7.18
N ILE A 681 0.98 25.24 7.71
CA ILE A 681 2.30 25.22 8.37
C ILE A 681 3.25 24.29 7.63
N MET A 682 4.45 24.80 7.32
CA MET A 682 5.56 24.03 6.76
C MET A 682 6.81 24.31 7.59
N CYS A 683 7.47 23.26 8.10
CA CYS A 683 8.50 23.46 9.13
C CYS A 683 9.59 22.36 9.25
N ASN A 684 9.52 21.25 8.51
CA ASN A 684 10.57 20.22 8.55
C ASN A 684 11.86 20.68 7.84
N HIS A 685 12.98 19.99 8.10
CA HIS A 685 14.25 20.24 7.39
C HIS A 685 14.08 19.98 5.88
N MET A 686 14.65 20.87 5.08
CA MET A 686 14.72 20.81 3.62
C MET A 686 15.96 21.58 3.16
N ARG A 687 16.33 21.49 1.88
CA ARG A 687 17.17 22.51 1.24
C ARG A 687 16.23 23.45 0.48
N PHE A 688 16.19 24.73 0.86
CA PHE A 688 15.08 25.62 0.50
C PHE A 688 14.95 25.84 -1.02
N ASN A 689 13.73 25.71 -1.54
CA ASN A 689 13.40 25.94 -2.95
C ASN A 689 12.17 26.86 -3.07
N ALA A 690 12.42 28.17 -3.11
CA ALA A 690 11.40 29.21 -3.07
C ALA A 690 10.19 28.99 -4.03
N PRO A 691 10.37 28.73 -5.35
CA PRO A 691 9.25 28.53 -6.27
C PRO A 691 8.45 27.24 -6.04
N GLU A 692 9.00 26.22 -5.39
CA GLU A 692 8.25 24.99 -5.05
C GLU A 692 7.52 25.13 -3.70
N VAL A 693 8.14 25.78 -2.71
CA VAL A 693 7.51 26.13 -1.43
C VAL A 693 6.29 27.04 -1.65
N ALA A 694 6.41 28.06 -2.52
CA ALA A 694 5.32 28.98 -2.84
C ALA A 694 4.12 28.34 -3.56
N LYS A 695 4.23 27.09 -4.06
CA LYS A 695 3.12 26.35 -4.71
C LYS A 695 2.28 25.52 -3.73
N LEU A 696 2.65 25.49 -2.45
CA LEU A 696 2.01 24.72 -1.38
C LEU A 696 1.26 25.57 -0.35
N LEU A 697 1.47 26.89 -0.39
CA LEU A 697 1.16 27.81 0.70
C LEU A 697 0.35 29.02 0.18
N PRO A 698 -0.58 29.57 0.97
CA PRO A 698 -1.25 30.83 0.64
C PRO A 698 -0.31 32.01 0.37
N MET A 699 -0.77 32.99 -0.42
CA MET A 699 0.03 34.18 -0.76
C MET A 699 0.33 35.12 0.42
N ASP A 700 -0.39 35.01 1.55
CA ASP A 700 -0.18 35.79 2.78
C ASP A 700 0.55 34.98 3.89
N THR A 701 1.09 33.81 3.54
CA THR A 701 1.92 33.00 4.44
C THR A 701 3.14 33.76 4.90
N SER A 702 3.39 33.76 6.21
CA SER A 702 4.53 34.45 6.80
C SER A 702 5.77 33.55 6.85
N TYR A 703 6.85 33.98 6.22
CA TYR A 703 8.13 33.29 6.13
C TYR A 703 9.03 33.71 7.29
N ILE A 704 9.34 32.75 8.16
CA ILE A 704 10.19 32.91 9.34
C ILE A 704 11.36 31.93 9.26
N THR A 705 12.50 32.31 9.82
CA THR A 705 13.64 31.41 10.02
C THR A 705 14.45 31.85 11.25
N ILE A 706 15.49 31.09 11.59
CA ILE A 706 16.36 31.35 12.72
C ILE A 706 17.83 31.11 12.34
N LEU A 707 18.71 32.03 12.72
CA LEU A 707 20.16 31.92 12.54
C LEU A 707 20.85 31.82 13.90
N ARG A 708 22.12 31.42 13.87
CA ARG A 708 23.02 31.33 15.03
C ARG A 708 24.40 31.82 14.61
N ASP A 709 25.18 32.29 15.56
CA ASP A 709 26.59 32.59 15.38
C ASP A 709 27.33 31.47 14.62
N PRO A 710 27.97 31.73 13.47
CA PRO A 710 28.53 30.68 12.63
C PRO A 710 29.66 29.86 13.25
N ALA A 711 30.42 30.41 14.20
CA ALA A 711 31.48 29.64 14.87
C ALA A 711 30.90 28.68 15.92
N GLU A 712 29.92 29.12 16.71
CA GLU A 712 29.17 28.23 17.60
C GLU A 712 28.32 27.20 16.83
N LEU A 713 27.79 27.60 15.68
CA LEU A 713 27.09 26.72 14.76
C LEU A 713 28.04 25.64 14.23
N PHE A 714 29.23 26.03 13.77
CA PHE A 714 30.22 25.12 13.21
C PHE A 714 30.72 24.10 14.24
N GLU A 715 31.06 24.53 15.47
CA GLU A 715 31.38 23.61 16.58
C GLU A 715 30.25 22.60 16.83
N SER A 716 28.99 23.09 16.84
CA SER A 716 27.83 22.23 17.09
C SER A 716 27.46 21.33 15.90
N SER A 717 27.78 21.74 14.68
CA SER A 717 27.67 20.95 13.45
C SER A 717 28.73 19.85 13.43
N PHE A 718 30.00 20.22 13.56
CA PHE A 718 31.15 19.31 13.51
C PHE A 718 31.05 18.20 14.56
N HIS A 719 30.70 18.54 15.81
CA HIS A 719 30.48 17.56 16.89
C HIS A 719 29.34 16.57 16.58
N TYR A 720 28.26 17.03 15.92
CA TYR A 720 27.06 16.21 15.70
C TYR A 720 27.10 15.41 14.39
N PHE A 721 27.61 16.01 13.30
CA PHE A 721 27.63 15.45 11.96
C PHE A 721 29.00 14.89 11.56
N GLY A 722 30.11 15.25 12.21
CA GLY A 722 31.47 14.86 11.78
C GLY A 722 31.61 13.34 11.57
N ARG A 723 31.09 12.52 12.49
CA ARG A 723 31.08 11.05 12.37
C ARG A 723 30.30 10.51 11.14
N LEU A 724 29.46 11.33 10.49
CA LEU A 724 28.75 11.01 9.24
C LEU A 724 29.46 11.55 7.98
N VAL A 725 30.58 12.28 8.12
CA VAL A 725 31.42 12.81 7.03
C VAL A 725 32.77 12.08 7.02
N PRO A 726 33.01 11.14 6.09
CA PRO A 726 34.17 10.24 6.15
C PRO A 726 35.55 10.90 6.17
N PHE A 727 35.69 12.13 5.65
CA PHE A 727 36.94 12.88 5.68
C PHE A 727 37.39 13.21 7.11
N THR A 728 36.45 13.50 8.03
CA THR A 728 36.80 13.82 9.44
C THR A 728 37.37 12.61 10.20
N TRP A 729 37.16 11.39 9.71
CA TRP A 729 37.68 10.17 10.32
C TRP A 729 39.22 10.14 10.23
N ARG A 730 39.80 10.75 9.19
CA ARG A 730 41.25 10.84 8.93
C ARG A 730 41.98 11.85 9.84
N ILE A 731 41.26 12.78 10.47
CA ILE A 731 41.85 13.80 11.34
C ILE A 731 42.50 13.12 12.56
N PRO A 732 43.78 13.36 12.87
CA PRO A 732 44.44 12.76 14.03
C PRO A 732 44.03 13.43 15.35
N GLY A 733 44.31 12.75 16.47
CA GLY A 733 44.07 13.27 17.82
C GLY A 733 42.61 13.22 18.28
N ASP A 734 42.40 13.60 19.55
CA ASP A 734 41.08 13.61 20.19
C ASP A 734 40.30 14.90 19.86
N ASP A 735 40.96 16.07 19.88
CA ASP A 735 40.35 17.35 19.47
C ASP A 735 40.43 17.56 17.95
N LYS A 736 39.62 16.78 17.24
CA LYS A 736 39.51 16.84 15.78
C LYS A 736 38.99 18.19 15.25
N LEU A 737 38.32 19.00 16.06
CA LEU A 737 37.83 20.31 15.65
C LEU A 737 38.99 21.31 15.56
N THR A 738 39.88 21.31 16.54
CA THR A 738 41.11 22.12 16.52
C THR A 738 42.01 21.74 15.35
N GLU A 739 42.23 20.44 15.10
CA GLU A 739 43.07 19.99 13.98
C GLU A 739 42.41 20.25 12.61
N PHE A 740 41.08 20.17 12.48
CA PHE A 740 40.38 20.60 11.25
C PHE A 740 40.58 22.10 10.99
N LEU A 741 40.37 22.94 12.00
CA LEU A 741 40.49 24.39 11.85
C LEU A 741 41.93 24.85 11.55
N ARG A 742 42.95 24.03 11.86
CA ARG A 742 44.36 24.30 11.54
C ARG A 742 44.70 24.18 10.05
N ASP A 743 44.08 23.23 9.34
CA ASP A 743 44.20 23.07 7.89
C ASP A 743 42.88 22.52 7.31
N PRO A 744 41.85 23.37 7.13
CA PRO A 744 40.55 22.91 6.69
C PRO A 744 40.57 22.48 5.21
N LEU A 745 41.48 23.01 4.39
CA LEU A 745 41.61 22.66 2.98
C LEU A 745 42.14 21.24 2.78
N TYR A 746 43.02 20.75 3.67
CA TYR A 746 43.49 19.36 3.63
C TYR A 746 42.41 18.34 4.04
N TYR A 747 41.43 18.75 4.86
CA TYR A 747 40.37 17.87 5.40
C TYR A 747 38.98 18.08 4.77
N PHE A 748 38.84 18.99 3.80
CA PHE A 748 37.57 19.29 3.12
C PHE A 748 37.64 19.01 1.62
N ASP A 749 36.59 18.38 1.10
CA ASP A 749 36.38 18.09 -0.32
C ASP A 749 34.94 18.53 -0.67
N PRO A 750 34.74 19.48 -1.60
CA PRO A 750 33.40 19.88 -2.05
C PRO A 750 32.53 18.71 -2.51
N GLU A 751 33.09 17.77 -3.28
CA GLU A 751 32.38 16.59 -3.82
C GLU A 751 32.23 15.45 -2.77
N GLY A 752 32.82 15.63 -1.58
CA GLY A 752 32.84 14.64 -0.52
C GLY A 752 31.45 14.26 0.01
N PHE A 753 31.23 12.98 0.29
CA PHE A 753 29.97 12.51 0.88
C PHE A 753 29.68 13.20 2.23
N ASN A 754 28.55 13.90 2.30
CA ASN A 754 28.15 14.77 3.43
C ASN A 754 29.06 15.99 3.71
N SER A 755 29.91 16.41 2.77
CA SER A 755 30.82 17.57 2.89
C SER A 755 30.12 18.86 3.32
N PHE A 756 28.89 19.08 2.83
CA PHE A 756 28.10 20.31 3.03
C PHE A 756 27.81 20.65 4.50
N TYR A 757 27.89 19.71 5.45
CA TYR A 757 27.80 20.02 6.89
C TYR A 757 29.02 20.78 7.44
N LEU A 758 30.12 20.87 6.68
CA LEU A 758 31.41 21.40 7.12
C LEU A 758 31.75 22.81 6.60
N LYS A 759 30.97 23.42 5.71
CA LYS A 759 31.23 24.79 5.20
C LYS A 759 29.90 25.51 4.91
N ASN A 760 29.76 26.76 5.39
CA ASN A 760 28.61 27.68 5.17
C ASN A 760 27.23 26.97 5.18
N LEU A 761 26.88 26.34 6.30
CA LEU A 761 25.71 25.47 6.42
C LEU A 761 24.38 26.27 6.41
N LEU A 762 24.34 27.50 6.92
CA LEU A 762 23.12 28.33 6.85
C LEU A 762 22.82 28.69 5.39
N PHE A 763 23.84 29.13 4.65
CA PHE A 763 23.69 29.48 3.24
C PHE A 763 23.27 28.27 2.39
N PHE A 764 23.79 27.07 2.70
CA PHE A 764 23.34 25.82 2.08
C PHE A 764 21.87 25.50 2.38
N ASP A 765 21.43 25.62 3.64
CA ASP A 765 20.04 25.40 4.07
C ASP A 765 19.06 26.30 3.26
N PHE A 766 19.45 27.55 2.97
CA PHE A 766 18.69 28.49 2.12
C PHE A 766 18.73 28.19 0.61
N GLY A 767 19.21 27.01 0.19
CA GLY A 767 19.21 26.58 -1.21
C GLY A 767 20.41 27.04 -2.02
N GLN A 768 21.28 27.89 -1.45
CA GLN A 768 22.43 28.45 -2.15
C GLN A 768 23.60 27.46 -2.21
N ASP A 769 24.63 27.82 -2.97
CA ASP A 769 25.91 27.11 -3.00
C ASP A 769 26.80 27.60 -1.84
N ASN A 770 27.26 26.68 -1.01
CA ASN A 770 28.10 26.93 0.17
C ASN A 770 29.60 26.86 -0.11
N THR A 771 29.98 26.38 -1.30
CA THR A 771 31.37 26.21 -1.72
C THR A 771 32.01 27.50 -2.22
N LEU A 772 31.19 28.47 -2.63
CA LEU A 772 31.55 29.77 -3.20
C LEU A 772 32.65 30.55 -2.43
N GLU A 773 33.27 31.49 -3.16
CA GLU A 773 34.15 32.52 -2.61
C GLU A 773 33.33 33.73 -2.10
N LEU A 774 33.88 34.47 -1.15
CA LEU A 774 33.15 35.53 -0.42
C LEU A 774 32.74 36.72 -1.30
N ASP A 775 33.54 37.00 -2.33
CA ASP A 775 33.40 38.14 -3.23
C ASP A 775 32.57 37.82 -4.50
N ASP A 776 32.06 36.60 -4.62
CA ASP A 776 31.14 36.20 -5.70
C ASP A 776 29.82 36.97 -5.59
N ALA A 777 29.38 37.62 -6.68
CA ALA A 777 28.17 38.42 -6.72
C ALA A 777 26.90 37.63 -6.28
N ARG A 778 26.89 36.31 -6.50
CA ARG A 778 25.80 35.40 -6.06
C ARG A 778 25.63 35.35 -4.55
N VAL A 779 26.69 35.65 -3.78
CA VAL A 779 26.59 35.74 -2.31
C VAL A 779 25.71 36.91 -1.89
N GLU A 780 25.89 38.08 -2.50
CA GLU A 780 25.08 39.28 -2.19
C GLU A 780 23.64 39.12 -2.70
N GLU A 781 23.47 38.55 -3.90
CA GLU A 781 22.13 38.22 -4.44
C GLU A 781 21.40 37.21 -3.54
N GLY A 782 22.09 36.17 -3.04
CA GLY A 782 21.54 35.19 -2.11
C GLY A 782 21.11 35.84 -0.79
N ILE A 783 21.97 36.66 -0.17
CA ILE A 783 21.64 37.41 1.06
C ILE A 783 20.41 38.29 0.82
N LYS A 784 20.37 39.05 -0.28
CA LYS A 784 19.22 39.89 -0.63
C LYS A 784 17.94 39.06 -0.84
N SER A 785 18.01 37.95 -1.56
CA SER A 785 16.87 37.05 -1.83
C SER A 785 16.28 36.45 -0.54
N ILE A 786 17.11 36.21 0.48
CA ILE A 786 16.66 35.84 1.83
C ILE A 786 16.02 37.05 2.53
N THR A 787 16.66 38.22 2.50
CA THR A 787 16.17 39.46 3.14
C THR A 787 14.81 39.92 2.61
N ASP A 788 14.61 39.88 1.29
CA ASP A 788 13.35 40.28 0.63
C ASP A 788 12.21 39.26 0.90
N ARG A 789 12.54 38.01 1.29
CA ARG A 789 11.57 36.92 1.45
C ARG A 789 11.14 36.64 2.88
N PHE A 790 12.05 36.72 3.86
CA PHE A 790 11.77 36.34 5.26
C PHE A 790 11.36 37.55 6.11
N GLN A 791 10.08 37.64 6.47
CA GLN A 791 9.55 38.78 7.25
C GLN A 791 10.19 38.86 8.64
N LEU A 792 10.56 37.72 9.23
CA LEU A 792 11.34 37.67 10.47
C LEU A 792 12.45 36.62 10.40
N VAL A 793 13.67 37.07 10.67
CA VAL A 793 14.84 36.23 10.91
C VAL A 793 15.17 36.35 12.40
N MET A 794 15.02 35.26 13.13
CA MET A 794 15.30 35.15 14.57
C MET A 794 16.78 34.84 14.81
N LEU A 795 17.29 35.12 16.01
CA LEU A 795 18.67 34.83 16.41
C LEU A 795 18.69 33.98 17.69
N VAL A 796 19.46 32.90 17.70
CA VAL A 796 19.57 31.99 18.87
C VAL A 796 20.17 32.70 20.10
N GLU A 797 21.05 33.66 19.87
CA GLU A 797 21.72 34.46 20.91
C GLU A 797 20.74 35.39 21.63
N TYR A 798 19.64 35.76 20.96
CA TYR A 798 18.57 36.65 21.43
C TYR A 798 17.22 35.96 21.24
N PHE A 799 17.12 34.69 21.65
CA PHE A 799 15.98 33.82 21.34
C PHE A 799 14.67 34.31 21.97
N GLU A 800 14.73 34.89 23.17
CA GLU A 800 13.55 35.38 23.88
C GLU A 800 13.05 36.70 23.26
N GLU A 801 13.97 37.62 22.96
CA GLU A 801 13.69 38.84 22.18
C GLU A 801 13.13 38.50 20.78
N SER A 802 13.64 37.44 20.15
CA SER A 802 13.16 36.93 18.86
C SER A 802 11.72 36.41 18.94
N LEU A 803 11.36 35.68 20.00
CA LEU A 803 9.98 35.22 20.22
C LEU A 803 9.02 36.39 20.51
N ILE A 804 9.48 37.46 21.17
CA ILE A 804 8.67 38.67 21.37
C ILE A 804 8.48 39.45 20.06
N LEU A 805 9.49 39.52 19.18
CA LEU A 805 9.29 40.06 17.82
C LEU A 805 8.35 39.18 16.97
N LEU A 806 8.42 37.85 17.13
CA LEU A 806 7.47 36.93 16.47
C LEU A 806 6.03 37.13 16.97
N LYS A 807 5.87 37.34 18.29
CA LYS A 807 4.57 37.63 18.92
C LYS A 807 3.86 38.80 18.25
N ASP A 808 4.60 39.87 18.00
CA ASP A 808 4.11 41.10 17.35
C ASP A 808 3.87 40.87 15.85
N ALA A 809 4.81 40.19 15.16
CA ALA A 809 4.74 39.96 13.72
C ALA A 809 3.64 38.98 13.26
N LEU A 810 3.25 38.03 14.11
CA LEU A 810 2.14 37.09 13.86
C LEU A 810 0.88 37.38 14.68
N CYS A 811 0.91 38.38 15.57
CA CYS A 811 -0.16 38.68 16.53
C CYS A 811 -0.61 37.46 17.35
N TRP A 812 0.35 36.75 17.92
CA TRP A 812 0.15 35.56 18.78
C TRP A 812 0.04 35.92 20.26
N GLU A 813 -0.53 35.00 21.05
CA GLU A 813 -0.63 35.12 22.51
C GLU A 813 0.70 34.76 23.19
N MET A 814 0.94 35.30 24.39
CA MET A 814 2.15 34.98 25.16
C MET A 814 2.22 33.48 25.54
N ASP A 815 1.05 32.85 25.76
CA ASP A 815 0.95 31.48 26.23
C ASP A 815 1.23 30.42 25.13
N ASP A 816 1.11 30.81 23.86
CA ASP A 816 1.54 29.98 22.73
C ASP A 816 3.07 29.89 22.65
N LEU A 817 3.78 30.95 23.04
CA LEU A 817 5.23 31.09 22.92
C LEU A 817 6.01 30.44 24.06
N LEU A 818 5.35 29.93 25.10
CA LEU A 818 6.01 29.28 26.24
C LEU A 818 6.82 28.06 25.78
N PHE A 819 8.03 27.86 26.30
CA PHE A 819 8.94 26.84 25.80
C PHE A 819 9.88 26.27 26.87
N PHE A 820 10.38 25.06 26.61
CA PHE A 820 11.52 24.46 27.31
C PHE A 820 12.66 24.22 26.31
N LYS A 821 13.92 24.28 26.77
CA LYS A 821 15.10 24.23 25.90
C LYS A 821 15.44 22.79 25.48
N LEU A 822 14.71 22.30 24.47
CA LEU A 822 14.87 20.94 23.94
C LEU A 822 16.23 20.74 23.25
N ASN A 823 16.71 19.49 23.26
CA ASN A 823 17.96 19.06 22.60
C ASN A 823 19.25 19.80 23.02
N ALA A 824 19.30 20.34 24.25
CA ALA A 824 20.52 20.92 24.81
C ALA A 824 21.63 19.87 24.99
N ARG A 825 22.89 20.22 24.69
CA ARG A 825 24.05 19.35 25.00
C ARG A 825 24.47 19.46 26.47
N LYS A 826 25.03 18.38 27.01
CA LYS A 826 25.73 18.37 28.30
C LYS A 826 26.87 19.40 28.27
N GLY A 827 26.97 20.24 29.30
CA GLY A 827 27.93 21.36 29.33
C GLY A 827 29.41 20.96 29.25
N SER A 828 29.74 19.70 29.57
CA SER A 828 31.09 19.15 29.44
C SER A 828 31.45 18.65 28.02
N THR A 829 30.49 18.64 27.08
CA THR A 829 30.68 18.20 25.68
C THR A 829 30.40 19.35 24.70
N VAL A 830 30.66 20.58 25.12
CA VAL A 830 30.60 21.79 24.29
C VAL A 830 32.01 22.38 24.31
N SER A 831 32.66 22.40 23.15
CA SER A 831 34.04 22.88 23.06
C SER A 831 34.06 24.41 23.22
N LYS A 832 34.71 24.89 24.28
CA LYS A 832 34.97 26.32 24.46
C LYS A 832 36.05 26.75 23.47
N LEU A 833 35.62 27.16 22.28
CA LEU A 833 36.49 27.74 21.24
C LEU A 833 37.34 28.86 21.85
N THR A 834 38.67 28.78 21.67
CA THR A 834 39.55 29.91 21.97
C THR A 834 39.24 31.07 21.02
N PRO A 835 39.59 32.33 21.37
CA PRO A 835 39.38 33.46 20.46
C PRO A 835 40.01 33.26 19.07
N GLU A 836 41.16 32.60 19.01
CA GLU A 836 41.86 32.22 17.78
C GLU A 836 41.08 31.18 16.97
N LEU A 837 40.67 30.06 17.57
CA LEU A 837 39.89 29.02 16.88
C LEU A 837 38.52 29.54 16.44
N ARG A 838 37.91 30.44 17.23
CA ARG A 838 36.68 31.15 16.87
C ARG A 838 36.89 32.03 15.63
N ALA A 839 37.98 32.79 15.55
CA ALA A 839 38.30 33.60 14.38
C ALA A 839 38.45 32.72 13.12
N ARG A 840 39.22 31.64 13.22
CA ARG A 840 39.41 30.67 12.12
C ARG A 840 38.11 29.97 11.69
N ALA A 841 37.20 29.69 12.63
CA ALA A 841 35.88 29.13 12.33
C ALA A 841 34.94 30.14 11.62
N LEU A 842 35.06 31.44 11.90
CA LEU A 842 34.34 32.50 11.16
C LEU A 842 34.95 32.74 9.78
N GLU A 843 36.28 32.69 9.65
CA GLU A 843 37.01 32.79 8.37
C GLU A 843 36.64 31.64 7.43
N TRP A 844 36.63 30.40 7.92
CA TRP A 844 36.22 29.23 7.15
C TRP A 844 34.74 29.27 6.71
N ASN A 845 33.88 29.89 7.53
CA ASN A 845 32.45 30.07 7.26
C ASN A 845 32.10 31.54 6.96
N ALA A 846 32.93 32.22 6.16
CA ALA A 846 32.83 33.66 5.93
C ALA A 846 31.49 34.12 5.31
N ILE A 847 30.84 33.26 4.50
CA ILE A 847 29.53 33.59 3.89
C ILE A 847 28.42 33.53 4.95
N ASP A 848 28.40 32.49 5.80
CA ASP A 848 27.49 32.43 6.95
C ASP A 848 27.76 33.59 7.93
N TRP A 849 29.01 34.05 8.07
CA TRP A 849 29.35 35.21 8.89
C TRP A 849 28.83 36.53 8.30
N LYS A 850 28.99 36.75 6.99
CA LYS A 850 28.40 37.90 6.28
C LYS A 850 26.87 37.92 6.38
N LEU A 851 26.24 36.75 6.21
CA LEU A 851 24.80 36.53 6.39
C LEU A 851 24.35 36.86 7.83
N TYR A 852 25.04 36.31 8.85
CA TYR A 852 24.73 36.57 10.25
C TYR A 852 24.92 38.05 10.62
N GLN A 853 25.98 38.70 10.16
CA GLN A 853 26.20 40.14 10.37
C GLN A 853 25.06 40.99 9.79
N HIS A 854 24.59 40.69 8.58
CA HIS A 854 23.45 41.38 7.97
C HIS A 854 22.19 41.25 8.84
N PHE A 855 21.84 40.03 9.25
CA PHE A 855 20.63 39.79 10.03
C PHE A 855 20.72 40.24 11.49
N ASN A 856 21.91 40.27 12.09
CA ASN A 856 22.12 40.91 13.39
C ASN A 856 21.83 42.42 13.33
N GLN A 857 22.27 43.11 12.28
CA GLN A 857 21.96 44.53 12.09
C GLN A 857 20.48 44.80 11.81
N THR A 858 19.78 43.96 11.04
CA THR A 858 18.34 44.14 10.80
C THR A 858 17.48 43.70 11.98
N PHE A 859 17.92 42.72 12.76
CA PHE A 859 17.31 42.32 14.03
C PHE A 859 17.30 43.47 15.04
N TRP A 860 18.45 44.10 15.32
CA TRP A 860 18.49 45.22 16.25
C TRP A 860 17.68 46.42 15.78
N LYS A 861 17.61 46.70 14.46
CA LYS A 861 16.67 47.71 13.93
C LYS A 861 15.20 47.39 14.24
N LYS A 862 14.81 46.11 14.24
CA LYS A 862 13.45 45.67 14.64
C LYS A 862 13.22 45.77 16.16
N VAL A 863 14.21 45.41 16.99
CA VAL A 863 14.15 45.59 18.45
C VAL A 863 14.05 47.08 18.82
N ASP A 864 14.78 47.94 18.13
CA ASP A 864 14.77 49.39 18.34
C ASP A 864 13.42 50.01 17.95
N ALA A 865 12.84 49.59 16.81
CA ALA A 865 11.51 50.01 16.37
C ALA A 865 10.37 49.52 17.28
N TYR A 866 10.48 48.30 17.82
CA TYR A 866 9.55 47.74 18.81
C TYR A 866 9.65 48.42 20.18
N GLY A 867 10.83 48.95 20.52
CA GLY A 867 11.11 49.73 21.71
C GLY A 867 11.73 48.91 22.85
N LYS A 868 12.99 49.20 23.18
CA LYS A 868 13.81 48.46 24.17
C LYS A 868 13.14 48.29 25.54
N ARG A 869 12.38 49.28 26.02
CA ARG A 869 11.66 49.21 27.30
C ARG A 869 10.51 48.18 27.25
N ARG A 870 9.72 48.17 26.18
CA ARG A 870 8.65 47.18 25.95
C ARG A 870 9.25 45.78 25.81
N MET A 871 10.33 45.65 25.03
CA MET A 871 11.05 44.39 24.83
C MET A 871 11.51 43.79 26.16
N ALA A 872 12.20 44.58 27.00
CA ALA A 872 12.66 44.12 28.31
C ALA A 872 11.51 43.71 29.26
N GLN A 873 10.34 44.34 29.15
CA GLN A 873 9.15 43.99 29.94
C GLN A 873 8.49 42.69 29.44
N GLU A 874 8.26 42.54 28.13
CA GLU A 874 7.65 41.33 27.57
C GLU A 874 8.59 40.11 27.68
N VAL A 875 9.92 40.28 27.54
CA VAL A 875 10.91 39.22 27.80
C VAL A 875 10.96 38.81 29.28
N ALA A 876 10.84 39.76 30.22
CA ALA A 876 10.77 39.43 31.65
C ALA A 876 9.50 38.63 32.01
N GLU A 877 8.36 38.95 31.39
CA GLU A 877 7.12 38.19 31.55
C GLU A 877 7.19 36.80 30.92
N LEU A 878 7.80 36.67 29.72
CA LEU A 878 8.04 35.37 29.08
C LEU A 878 8.94 34.47 29.94
N ARG A 879 10.04 35.03 30.50
CA ARG A 879 10.90 34.35 31.48
C ARG A 879 10.13 33.91 32.72
N ARG A 880 9.24 34.76 33.26
CA ARG A 880 8.40 34.46 34.43
C ARG A 880 7.48 33.26 34.15
N ARG A 881 6.73 33.27 33.04
CA ARG A 881 5.82 32.18 32.67
C ARG A 881 6.55 30.88 32.33
N ASN A 882 7.71 30.95 31.67
CA ASN A 882 8.53 29.77 31.41
C ASN A 882 9.06 29.13 32.70
N ALA A 883 9.47 29.93 33.70
CA ALA A 883 9.88 29.42 35.01
C ALA A 883 8.70 28.82 35.80
N GLU A 884 7.53 29.45 35.74
CA GLU A 884 6.27 28.96 36.32
C GLU A 884 5.90 27.59 35.73
N MET A 885 5.82 27.48 34.40
CA MET A 885 5.56 26.21 33.70
C MET A 885 6.65 25.15 33.95
N ALA A 886 7.92 25.54 34.05
CA ALA A 886 9.00 24.60 34.38
C ALA A 886 8.81 23.96 35.76
N SER A 887 8.36 24.76 36.75
CA SER A 887 8.06 24.28 38.11
C SER A 887 6.86 23.34 38.16
N ILE A 888 5.90 23.51 37.24
CA ILE A 888 4.73 22.65 37.07
C ILE A 888 5.13 21.34 36.37
N CYS A 889 5.83 21.42 35.24
CA CYS A 889 5.99 20.27 34.34
C CYS A 889 7.22 19.38 34.62
N ILE A 890 8.34 19.92 35.13
CA ILE A 890 9.64 19.23 35.10
C ILE A 890 9.96 18.59 36.47
N GLU A 891 10.22 17.28 36.49
CA GLU A 891 10.71 16.60 37.70
C GLU A 891 12.10 17.14 38.07
N GLY A 892 12.24 17.74 39.25
CA GLY A 892 13.49 18.37 39.71
C GLY A 892 13.85 19.71 39.03
N GLY A 893 13.04 20.22 38.09
CA GLY A 893 13.22 21.55 37.48
C GLY A 893 14.44 21.71 36.55
N HIS A 894 15.12 20.63 36.16
CA HIS A 894 16.32 20.69 35.31
C HIS A 894 16.36 19.58 34.25
N ALA A 895 17.24 19.73 33.26
CA ALA A 895 17.47 18.73 32.21
C ALA A 895 18.38 17.60 32.73
N VAL A 896 18.06 16.36 32.36
CA VAL A 896 18.74 15.12 32.82
C VAL A 896 19.43 14.39 31.67
N GLU A 897 20.43 13.56 32.00
CA GLU A 897 21.17 12.76 31.02
C GLU A 897 20.29 11.62 30.45
N PRO A 898 20.52 11.15 29.22
CA PRO A 898 19.71 10.10 28.57
C PRO A 898 19.53 8.80 29.37
N GLY A 899 20.48 8.46 30.25
CA GLY A 899 20.38 7.28 31.13
C GLY A 899 19.45 7.48 32.35
N SER A 900 19.03 8.71 32.63
CA SER A 900 18.18 9.09 33.77
C SER A 900 16.76 9.49 33.35
N ILE A 901 16.43 9.40 32.05
CA ILE A 901 15.09 9.64 31.53
C ILE A 901 14.23 8.39 31.72
N GLN A 902 13.16 8.51 32.51
CA GLN A 902 12.30 7.39 32.90
C GLN A 902 11.38 6.91 31.77
N GLU A 903 10.83 7.82 30.96
CA GLU A 903 9.97 7.48 29.81
C GLU A 903 10.77 7.37 28.51
N THR A 904 10.66 6.26 27.79
CA THR A 904 11.25 6.09 26.45
C THR A 904 10.70 7.10 25.43
N ALA A 905 9.43 7.53 25.59
CA ALA A 905 8.83 8.58 24.79
C ALA A 905 9.51 9.96 24.94
N MET A 906 10.18 10.22 26.08
CA MET A 906 10.86 11.48 26.37
C MET A 906 12.35 11.47 26.02
N GLN A 907 12.90 10.37 25.51
CA GLN A 907 14.34 10.26 25.20
C GLN A 907 14.69 10.98 23.88
N PRO A 908 15.50 12.05 23.90
CA PRO A 908 15.89 12.76 22.68
C PRO A 908 16.88 11.92 21.87
N TRP A 909 16.85 12.11 20.54
CA TRP A 909 17.73 11.41 19.62
C TRP A 909 19.21 11.71 19.91
N GLN A 910 20.07 10.68 19.82
CA GLN A 910 21.49 10.75 20.15
C GLN A 910 22.36 10.47 18.92
N PRO A 911 23.43 11.26 18.69
CA PRO A 911 24.38 11.02 17.60
C PRO A 911 25.13 9.69 17.76
N ILE A 912 25.80 9.24 16.69
CA ILE A 912 26.39 7.90 16.63
C ILE A 912 27.63 7.79 17.53
N GLY A 913 27.45 7.17 18.70
CA GLY A 913 28.53 6.78 19.61
C GLY A 913 28.83 7.76 20.75
N GLU A 914 28.06 8.85 20.89
CA GLU A 914 28.12 9.76 22.04
C GLU A 914 26.69 10.12 22.51
N LYS A 915 26.42 9.99 23.81
CA LYS A 915 25.11 10.32 24.42
C LYS A 915 25.12 11.72 25.03
N SER A 916 25.39 12.73 24.20
CA SER A 916 25.66 14.11 24.66
C SER A 916 24.41 15.01 24.78
N ILE A 917 23.22 14.57 24.35
CA ILE A 917 22.02 15.42 24.28
C ILE A 917 21.09 15.13 25.47
N MET A 918 20.83 16.15 26.29
CA MET A 918 20.00 16.11 27.49
C MET A 918 18.50 16.11 27.16
N GLY A 919 17.70 15.50 28.02
CA GLY A 919 16.23 15.53 27.98
C GLY A 919 15.62 15.94 29.33
N TYR A 920 14.33 15.65 29.54
CA TYR A 920 13.61 16.00 30.76
C TYR A 920 12.76 14.82 31.26
N ASN A 921 12.52 14.76 32.57
CA ASN A 921 11.50 13.89 33.17
C ASN A 921 10.23 14.69 33.43
N LEU A 922 9.07 14.13 33.08
CA LEU A 922 7.75 14.68 33.42
C LEU A 922 7.49 14.49 34.92
N LYS A 923 7.05 15.56 35.59
CA LYS A 923 6.67 15.52 37.01
C LYS A 923 5.46 14.61 37.21
N LYS A 924 5.49 13.75 38.23
CA LYS A 924 4.50 12.66 38.40
C LYS A 924 3.12 13.14 38.84
N ASN A 925 3.08 14.20 39.66
CA ASN A 925 1.84 14.80 40.16
C ASN A 925 1.62 16.16 39.46
N VAL A 926 1.30 16.12 38.17
CA VAL A 926 0.84 17.29 37.40
C VAL A 926 -0.68 17.32 37.42
N ASP A 927 -1.26 18.50 37.62
CA ASP A 927 -2.71 18.71 37.58
C ASP A 927 -3.31 18.36 36.20
N LYS A 928 -4.57 17.89 36.20
CA LYS A 928 -5.27 17.41 35.00
C LYS A 928 -5.34 18.46 33.88
N ALA A 929 -5.49 19.76 34.20
CA ALA A 929 -5.52 20.81 33.18
C ALA A 929 -4.16 20.97 32.47
N HIS A 930 -3.06 20.75 33.18
CA HIS A 930 -1.71 20.97 32.70
C HIS A 930 -1.05 19.71 32.12
N GLN A 931 -1.55 18.51 32.46
CA GLN A 931 -0.93 17.23 32.12
C GLN A 931 -0.65 17.04 30.61
N LYS A 932 -1.63 17.35 29.75
CA LYS A 932 -1.49 17.24 28.28
C LYS A 932 -0.51 18.28 27.71
N LEU A 933 -0.52 19.50 28.24
CA LEU A 933 0.36 20.60 27.82
C LEU A 933 1.82 20.31 28.24
N CYS A 934 2.06 19.95 29.49
CA CYS A 934 3.37 19.56 30.00
C CYS A 934 3.98 18.41 29.20
N ARG A 935 3.20 17.37 28.89
CA ARG A 935 3.69 16.24 28.08
C ARG A 935 4.16 16.70 26.71
N LYS A 936 3.39 17.54 26.02
CA LYS A 936 3.73 18.07 24.69
C LYS A 936 4.91 19.04 24.74
N MET A 937 5.06 19.88 25.77
CA MET A 937 6.20 20.79 25.92
C MET A 937 7.54 20.07 26.17
N LEU A 938 7.51 18.86 26.76
CA LEU A 938 8.72 18.07 27.04
C LEU A 938 9.05 17.06 25.93
N MET A 939 8.09 16.71 25.08
CA MET A 939 8.27 15.68 24.04
C MET A 939 9.28 16.11 22.96
N PRO A 940 10.31 15.28 22.65
CA PRO A 940 11.26 15.59 21.59
C PRO A 940 10.66 15.53 20.18
N GLU A 941 11.31 16.23 19.26
CA GLU A 941 10.84 16.50 17.88
C GLU A 941 10.37 15.25 17.10
N LEU A 942 11.13 14.14 17.11
CA LEU A 942 10.80 12.95 16.31
C LEU A 942 9.59 12.19 16.88
N GLN A 943 9.42 12.20 18.20
CA GLN A 943 8.25 11.65 18.87
C GLN A 943 7.02 12.50 18.58
N TYR A 944 7.14 13.83 18.61
CA TYR A 944 6.05 14.74 18.24
C TYR A 944 5.62 14.54 16.77
N LEU A 945 6.57 14.45 15.83
CA LEU A 945 6.28 14.12 14.43
C LEU A 945 5.58 12.75 14.28
N THR A 946 5.89 11.78 15.14
CA THR A 946 5.17 10.48 15.16
C THR A 946 3.73 10.65 15.67
N GLU A 947 3.49 11.44 16.72
CA GLU A 947 2.14 11.73 17.24
C GLU A 947 1.29 12.49 16.19
N LEU A 948 1.91 13.32 15.36
CA LEU A 948 1.27 14.05 14.25
C LEU A 948 1.15 13.22 12.94
N GLY A 949 1.40 11.91 12.98
CA GLY A 949 1.11 10.99 11.86
C GLY A 949 2.16 10.90 10.75
N VAL A 950 3.42 11.28 11.03
CA VAL A 950 4.55 11.12 10.09
C VAL A 950 5.15 9.72 10.21
N ASN A 951 5.29 9.02 9.08
CA ASN A 951 5.82 7.65 9.05
C ASN A 951 7.36 7.62 9.10
N LEU A 952 7.91 7.80 10.31
CA LEU A 952 9.35 7.77 10.57
C LEU A 952 10.02 6.38 10.47
N TRP A 953 9.52 5.45 9.65
CA TRP A 953 10.08 4.09 9.59
C TRP A 953 11.54 4.04 9.11
N ILE A 954 11.95 4.89 8.16
CA ILE A 954 13.34 4.96 7.69
C ILE A 954 14.28 5.43 8.81
N THR A 955 13.87 6.42 9.60
CA THR A 955 14.70 6.94 10.71
C THR A 955 14.75 5.97 11.88
N LYS A 956 13.65 5.26 12.17
CA LYS A 956 13.59 4.16 13.15
C LYS A 956 14.45 2.96 12.72
N LEU A 957 14.45 2.61 11.43
CA LEU A 957 15.33 1.59 10.86
C LEU A 957 16.81 1.98 11.00
N TRP A 958 17.17 3.23 10.69
CA TRP A 958 18.52 3.76 10.96
C TRP A 958 18.87 3.75 12.46
N GLY A 959 17.89 3.97 13.35
CA GLY A 959 18.03 3.78 14.80
C GLY A 959 18.42 2.34 15.17
N HIS A 960 17.67 1.35 14.69
CA HIS A 960 17.98 -0.06 14.93
C HIS A 960 19.32 -0.49 14.30
N VAL A 961 19.64 -0.02 13.10
CA VAL A 961 20.94 -0.28 12.44
C VAL A 961 22.09 0.36 13.23
N ARG A 962 21.93 1.59 13.74
CA ARG A 962 22.89 2.22 14.67
C ARG A 962 23.10 1.35 15.91
N ASP A 963 22.04 0.83 16.51
CA ASP A 963 22.14 0.05 17.74
C ASP A 963 22.83 -1.29 17.52
N ILE A 964 22.60 -1.94 16.38
CA ILE A 964 23.35 -3.13 15.93
C ILE A 964 24.82 -2.79 15.65
N ILE A 965 25.12 -1.63 15.04
CA ILE A 965 26.50 -1.19 14.78
C ILE A 965 27.23 -0.89 16.10
N ASN A 966 26.62 -0.14 17.01
CA ASN A 966 27.16 0.14 18.35
C ASN A 966 27.45 -1.16 19.13
N TRP A 967 26.53 -2.14 19.08
CA TRP A 967 26.73 -3.46 19.71
C TRP A 967 27.95 -4.21 19.14
N ASN A 968 28.12 -4.19 17.81
CA ASN A 968 29.27 -4.81 17.14
C ASN A 968 30.60 -4.06 17.35
N ILE A 969 30.56 -2.75 17.61
CA ILE A 969 31.73 -1.96 17.99
C ILE A 969 32.12 -2.25 19.44
N PHE A 970 31.14 -2.35 20.36
CA PHE A 970 31.39 -2.69 21.77
C PHE A 970 32.05 -4.08 21.90
N LEU A 971 31.61 -5.06 21.10
CA LEU A 971 32.23 -6.39 21.00
C LEU A 971 33.59 -6.42 20.26
N ARG A 972 34.07 -5.29 19.72
CA ARG A 972 35.37 -5.17 19.04
C ARG A 972 36.41 -4.34 19.81
N SER A 973 36.01 -3.59 20.84
CA SER A 973 36.93 -2.75 21.62
C SER A 973 37.99 -3.55 22.41
N ASP A 974 37.82 -4.86 22.54
CA ASP A 974 38.69 -5.77 23.31
C ASP A 974 39.93 -6.28 22.54
N ARG A 975 40.16 -5.83 21.29
CA ARG A 975 41.38 -6.15 20.51
C ARG A 975 41.85 -4.95 19.69
N GLY A 976 43.05 -4.45 20.02
CA GLY A 976 43.66 -3.31 19.35
C GLY A 976 44.20 -3.59 17.93
N ASN A 977 44.47 -2.51 17.21
CA ASN A 977 45.03 -2.38 15.86
C ASN A 977 44.28 -3.12 14.72
N ILE A 978 43.86 -2.33 13.73
CA ILE A 978 43.45 -2.80 12.40
C ILE A 978 44.17 -1.92 11.36
N ASP A 979 45.00 -2.54 10.52
CA ASP A 979 45.66 -1.87 9.40
C ASP A 979 44.66 -1.37 8.35
N VAL A 980 44.81 -0.12 7.92
CA VAL A 980 43.93 0.50 6.91
C VAL A 980 44.35 0.07 5.49
N LYS A 981 43.93 -1.13 5.08
CA LYS A 981 44.08 -1.64 3.70
C LYS A 981 42.82 -2.29 3.10
N VAL A 982 41.63 -1.78 3.45
CA VAL A 982 40.35 -2.17 2.82
C VAL A 982 39.44 -0.94 2.63
N ALA A 983 39.81 -0.02 1.74
CA ALA A 983 39.05 1.22 1.50
C ALA A 983 39.14 1.78 0.05
N GLU A 984 39.37 0.93 -0.96
CA GLU A 984 39.55 1.36 -2.37
C GLU A 984 38.59 0.70 -3.39
N THR A 985 37.69 -0.18 -2.96
CA THR A 985 36.87 -1.01 -3.86
C THR A 985 35.37 -0.66 -3.90
N LEU A 986 34.96 0.48 -3.33
CA LEU A 986 33.59 1.02 -3.41
C LEU A 986 33.57 2.52 -3.71
N ALA A 987 34.01 2.88 -4.92
CA ALA A 987 33.69 4.14 -5.56
C ALA A 987 32.92 3.86 -6.88
N PRO A 988 31.85 4.59 -7.21
CA PRO A 988 31.23 4.48 -8.53
C PRO A 988 32.23 4.93 -9.60
N ARG A 989 32.23 4.27 -10.77
CA ARG A 989 33.13 4.67 -11.85
C ARG A 989 32.71 6.03 -12.41
N ARG A 990 33.66 6.96 -12.38
CA ARG A 990 33.58 8.32 -12.94
C ARG A 990 33.12 8.26 -14.40
N TRP A 991 31.90 8.69 -14.68
CA TRP A 991 31.55 9.18 -16.01
C TRP A 991 32.25 10.53 -16.19
N ARG A 992 32.99 10.71 -17.28
CA ARG A 992 33.40 12.04 -17.72
C ARG A 992 32.37 12.55 -18.71
N THR A 993 31.97 13.80 -18.53
CA THR A 993 31.30 14.62 -19.53
C THR A 993 32.11 15.89 -19.64
N ASP A 994 32.96 15.95 -20.66
CA ASP A 994 33.53 17.20 -21.17
C ASP A 994 32.72 17.60 -22.43
N PRO A 995 32.53 18.89 -22.75
CA PRO A 995 31.43 19.34 -23.63
C PRO A 995 31.85 19.62 -25.09
N ASP A 996 30.83 19.90 -25.90
CA ASP A 996 30.82 20.62 -27.20
C ASP A 996 31.72 20.10 -28.36
N ASP A 997 31.12 19.66 -29.47
CA ASP A 997 31.06 20.43 -30.73
C ASP A 997 30.04 19.83 -31.73
N ASP A 998 29.88 20.49 -32.89
CA ASP A 998 28.83 20.31 -33.91
C ASP A 998 28.88 19.04 -34.79
N GLY A 999 27.74 18.76 -35.45
CA GLY A 999 27.75 18.52 -36.91
C GLY A 999 27.67 17.09 -37.49
N THR A 1000 26.45 16.67 -37.85
CA THR A 1000 26.12 15.83 -39.05
C THR A 1000 26.62 14.38 -39.21
N GLY A 1001 25.88 13.57 -39.98
CA GLY A 1001 26.53 12.63 -40.93
C GLY A 1001 26.51 11.11 -40.66
N CYS A 1002 25.34 10.49 -40.85
CA CYS A 1002 25.11 9.11 -41.32
C CYS A 1002 26.33 8.22 -41.72
N GLY A 1003 26.38 6.95 -41.23
CA GLY A 1003 26.83 5.84 -42.10
C GLY A 1003 27.65 4.66 -41.51
N ARG A 1004 26.97 3.56 -41.17
CA ARG A 1004 27.39 2.14 -41.33
C ARG A 1004 28.89 1.76 -41.31
N ARG A 1005 29.27 0.89 -40.35
CA ARG A 1005 29.71 -0.49 -40.68
C ARG A 1005 29.83 -1.45 -39.48
N CYS A 1006 29.52 -2.73 -39.72
CA CYS A 1006 29.88 -3.82 -38.81
C CYS A 1006 31.40 -4.07 -38.81
N GLY A 1007 31.94 -4.55 -37.69
CA GLY A 1007 33.37 -4.84 -37.53
C GLY A 1007 33.85 -6.08 -38.31
N ARG A 1008 35.17 -6.32 -38.26
CA ARG A 1008 35.79 -7.58 -38.70
C ARG A 1008 36.89 -8.01 -37.72
N VAL A 1009 36.95 -9.31 -37.46
CA VAL A 1009 37.91 -9.96 -36.55
C VAL A 1009 39.24 -10.23 -37.28
N ALA A 1010 40.36 -10.15 -36.57
CA ALA A 1010 41.70 -10.52 -37.06
C ALA A 1010 42.05 -12.00 -36.77
N LEU A 1011 43.01 -12.56 -37.51
CA LEU A 1011 43.14 -14.01 -37.74
C LEU A 1011 44.41 -14.66 -37.15
N SER A 1012 44.27 -15.94 -36.78
CA SER A 1012 45.29 -16.99 -36.87
C SER A 1012 44.56 -18.35 -36.74
N GLY A 1013 44.38 -19.14 -37.80
CA GLY A 1013 45.31 -20.22 -38.22
C GLY A 1013 44.83 -21.58 -37.64
N ASP A 1014 44.72 -22.69 -38.38
CA ASP A 1014 45.16 -22.97 -39.75
C ASP A 1014 44.46 -24.22 -40.37
N VAL A 1015 44.72 -24.51 -41.66
CA VAL A 1015 44.43 -25.75 -42.43
C VAL A 1015 42.97 -26.10 -42.82
N ALA A 1016 42.59 -25.85 -44.09
CA ALA A 1016 42.15 -26.90 -45.06
C ALA A 1016 41.84 -26.36 -46.49
N ARG A 1017 42.38 -27.06 -47.50
CA ARG A 1017 42.39 -26.80 -48.97
C ARG A 1017 41.02 -26.61 -49.68
N GLY A 1018 40.97 -25.83 -50.78
CA GLY A 1018 39.90 -25.90 -51.81
C GLY A 1018 39.63 -24.62 -52.65
N VAL A 1019 40.60 -24.09 -53.43
CA VAL A 1019 40.72 -24.28 -54.90
C VAL A 1019 39.75 -23.45 -55.78
N ARG A 1020 40.29 -22.38 -56.43
CA ARG A 1020 39.79 -21.64 -57.63
C ARG A 1020 38.49 -20.81 -57.47
N ASN A 1021 38.15 -19.74 -58.21
CA ASN A 1021 38.78 -18.77 -59.17
C ASN A 1021 37.71 -17.61 -59.38
N ASP A 1022 37.85 -16.45 -60.06
CA ASP A 1022 38.93 -15.75 -60.80
C ASP A 1022 38.61 -14.23 -60.98
N VAL A 1023 39.63 -13.34 -60.84
CA VAL A 1023 40.00 -12.21 -61.74
C VAL A 1023 39.14 -10.90 -61.84
N LEU A 1024 39.82 -9.77 -62.20
CA LEU A 1024 39.37 -8.35 -62.39
C LEU A 1024 39.10 -7.53 -61.10
N GLN A 1025 39.71 -6.36 -60.79
CA GLN A 1025 40.65 -5.43 -61.47
C GLN A 1025 40.07 -4.65 -62.68
N ILE A 1026 40.29 -3.35 -62.96
CA ILE A 1026 41.31 -2.30 -62.62
C ILE A 1026 40.58 -0.91 -62.49
N ASP A 1027 41.09 0.24 -61.98
CA ASP A 1027 41.82 0.74 -60.77
C ASP A 1027 41.90 2.31 -60.89
N GLU A 1028 42.34 3.07 -59.84
CA GLU A 1028 42.70 4.54 -59.83
C GLU A 1028 41.60 5.61 -60.08
N SER A 1029 41.66 6.92 -59.69
CA SER A 1029 42.58 7.83 -58.93
C SER A 1029 41.73 8.91 -58.18
N CYS A 1030 42.06 9.49 -57.01
CA CYS A 1030 43.13 10.47 -56.60
C CYS A 1030 43.06 11.87 -57.27
N PRO A 1031 43.43 13.01 -56.61
CA PRO A 1031 43.95 13.19 -55.23
C PRO A 1031 43.45 14.45 -54.44
N GLU A 1032 44.07 14.67 -53.26
CA GLU A 1032 44.40 15.94 -52.57
C GLU A 1032 43.43 16.69 -51.61
N CYS A 1033 44.07 17.20 -50.54
CA CYS A 1033 43.59 17.96 -49.37
C CYS A 1033 42.58 17.27 -48.43
#